data_AF-A0A327WJG7-F1
#
_entry.id   AF-A0A327WJG7-F1
#
_cell.length_a   1.000
_cell.length_b   1.000
_cell.length_c   1.000
_cell.angle_alpha   90.00
_cell.angle_beta   90.00
_cell.angle_gamma   90.00
#
_symmetry.space_group_name_H-M   'P 1'
#
loop_
_entity.id
_entity.type
_entity.pdbx_description
1 polymer ?
#
loop_
_entity_poly.entity_id
_entity_poly.type
_entity_poly.pdbx_seq_one_letter_code
_entity_poly.pdbx_strand_id
1 'polypeptide(L)'
;MTGFYHANGYAALKELNALSIGTFKPVDLAAKNPNQLRLELQDPFNGCYLFSNQNENGYLVDVDARLPDIIADFLYQKIIALETVQVIGGQEEHPQVTLSRQENAENGDSGPEPSPNDANVMERSKRFLTFGLKRIAIPEEEIREYTTLTLANQATQHLLYNNWNDDTGWDNKPKNIDYTSYVQKKENLEAWFLSNDHITYSKGILEGDRTNKNWKLISEYWQVVAGPMMDTAMQEDWSQWLREIERLFAEKFENEYRGNGVKTFYANKESAKSAIALEMKQTLEVKLIDLWRNGEFSMHNVRQIAEALGVWVLAKINEANEKIAKITEEIPGEEAKLSANNKQYSDIGVLSRTMGKHKNMLIGHTEVLTQLYKLRTNLAGWEFAKSLLGAFNLQLSSLQRDIATTVRTLTISIESFENGLKERLQDKGLELNDHVIRFYDRDKVIQRLPDFVLNKNLQHTTASNVRNRLLGILGNTQTFGNFNSKITDVVFQDTLSEASEQNANVWHDTLPKQHQFMGQSIVQKLQEEFAGNDLKLTKFVRDIIRQSGSYLQFNTDEINKKGDGIPDRPNKVVTYTVIIPHAAEEQDFVKKLEEAFRQNISTTGNVSISIVPQNDLRRRHEIVLMTVTNLFPLRFVGQLKYLKEGYDRQVIYHQNAGEKAKNRMILHLEGDGMQHPDLYIKTITRNEYTPYMLTAIAMELFTNLVDARGVSQLALVRKDEDGFDLDPVFLGTDLHQAKENMSMQDLEALRREVEAKLKSEFLQIAKREELKIKIIDTVEAFKESRGGSLTDPVYVAFRDAGKQAVAILKQ
;
A
#
# COMPACT_ATOMS: atom_id res chain seq x y z
N MET A 1 16.62 -22.58 -8.96
CA MET A 1 15.32 -23.28 -8.87
C MET A 1 14.53 -23.22 -10.20
N THR A 2 15.19 -23.31 -11.36
CA THR A 2 14.58 -23.06 -12.69
C THR A 2 14.10 -24.31 -13.44
N GLY A 3 14.30 -25.51 -12.89
CA GLY A 3 14.03 -26.77 -13.62
C GLY A 3 12.56 -27.18 -13.77
N PHE A 4 11.69 -26.77 -12.83
CA PHE A 4 10.30 -27.24 -12.77
C PHE A 4 9.23 -26.19 -13.05
N TYR A 5 9.58 -24.92 -13.30
CA TYR A 5 8.59 -23.83 -13.43
C TYR A 5 7.47 -24.14 -14.44
N HIS A 6 7.80 -24.54 -15.67
CA HIS A 6 6.80 -24.90 -16.69
C HIS A 6 6.05 -26.20 -16.38
N ALA A 7 6.74 -27.19 -15.80
CA ALA A 7 6.13 -28.46 -15.42
C ALA A 7 5.11 -28.28 -14.28
N ASN A 8 5.44 -27.45 -13.28
CA ASN A 8 4.54 -27.05 -12.20
C ASN A 8 3.31 -26.33 -12.76
N GLY A 9 3.50 -25.42 -13.74
CA GLY A 9 2.40 -24.72 -14.39
C GLY A 9 1.39 -25.68 -15.03
N TYR A 10 1.87 -26.67 -15.80
CA TYR A 10 0.97 -27.67 -16.39
C TYR A 10 0.29 -28.55 -15.34
N ALA A 11 1.05 -29.01 -14.33
CA ALA A 11 0.52 -29.85 -13.25
C ALA A 11 -0.59 -29.14 -12.46
N ALA A 12 -0.37 -27.87 -12.09
CA ALA A 12 -1.36 -27.04 -11.40
C ALA A 12 -2.63 -26.84 -12.24
N LEU A 13 -2.50 -26.58 -13.54
CA LEU A 13 -3.65 -26.46 -14.44
C LEU A 13 -4.42 -27.79 -14.56
N LYS A 14 -3.71 -28.92 -14.57
CA LYS A 14 -4.31 -30.25 -14.58
C LYS A 14 -5.13 -30.51 -13.31
N GLU A 15 -4.61 -30.12 -12.15
CA GLU A 15 -5.29 -30.22 -10.87
C GLU A 15 -6.46 -29.27 -10.73
N LEU A 16 -6.35 -28.02 -11.18
CA LEU A 16 -7.45 -27.05 -11.20
C LEU A 16 -8.60 -27.53 -12.08
N ASN A 17 -8.28 -28.12 -13.24
CA ASN A 17 -9.27 -28.76 -14.09
C ASN A 17 -9.97 -29.92 -13.37
N ALA A 18 -9.20 -30.84 -12.77
CA ALA A 18 -9.71 -32.00 -12.06
C ALA A 18 -10.56 -31.61 -10.83
N LEU A 19 -10.16 -30.57 -10.12
CA LEU A 19 -10.88 -29.98 -9.00
C LEU A 19 -12.22 -29.42 -9.48
N SER A 20 -12.22 -28.64 -10.57
CA SER A 20 -13.42 -28.01 -11.12
C SER A 20 -14.48 -29.01 -11.59
N ILE A 21 -14.09 -30.21 -12.04
CA ILE A 21 -15.02 -31.28 -12.45
C ILE A 21 -15.29 -32.30 -11.33
N GLY A 22 -14.75 -32.08 -10.13
CA GLY A 22 -14.96 -32.93 -8.95
C GLY A 22 -14.20 -34.26 -8.92
N THR A 23 -13.27 -34.49 -9.85
CA THR A 23 -12.44 -35.72 -9.88
C THR A 23 -11.24 -35.64 -8.94
N PHE A 24 -10.79 -34.44 -8.60
CA PHE A 24 -9.78 -34.22 -7.56
C PHE A 24 -10.43 -33.63 -6.30
N LYS A 25 -10.32 -34.36 -5.19
CA LYS A 25 -10.80 -33.96 -3.86
C LYS A 25 -9.60 -33.89 -2.92
N PRO A 26 -8.91 -32.74 -2.78
CA PRO A 26 -7.71 -32.65 -1.96
C PRO A 26 -7.99 -32.94 -0.49
N VAL A 27 -6.96 -33.36 0.24
CA VAL A 27 -6.99 -33.59 1.68
C VAL A 27 -7.11 -32.25 2.41
N ASP A 28 -8.11 -32.15 3.28
CA ASP A 28 -8.25 -31.04 4.20
C ASP A 28 -7.37 -31.26 5.44
N LEU A 29 -6.22 -30.59 5.49
CA LEU A 29 -5.29 -30.66 6.62
C LEU A 29 -5.85 -30.00 7.89
N ALA A 30 -6.92 -29.20 7.79
CA ALA A 30 -7.61 -28.58 8.91
C ALA A 30 -8.85 -29.36 9.38
N ALA A 31 -9.17 -30.50 8.74
CA ALA A 31 -10.35 -31.29 9.06
C ALA A 31 -10.31 -31.76 10.52
N LYS A 32 -11.31 -31.32 11.30
CA LYS A 32 -11.49 -31.75 12.70
C LYS A 32 -12.09 -33.16 12.81
N ASN A 33 -12.76 -33.62 11.75
CA ASN A 33 -13.38 -34.94 11.69
C ASN A 33 -12.50 -35.88 10.83
N PRO A 34 -11.90 -36.92 11.43
CA PRO A 34 -11.05 -37.87 10.70
C PRO A 34 -11.83 -38.69 9.65
N ASN A 35 -13.16 -38.66 9.66
CA ASN A 35 -14.01 -39.29 8.64
C ASN A 35 -14.34 -38.35 7.45
N GLN A 36 -13.94 -37.08 7.50
CA GLN A 36 -14.14 -36.08 6.42
C GLN A 36 -12.81 -35.40 6.07
N LEU A 37 -11.81 -36.21 5.72
CA LEU A 37 -10.47 -35.72 5.37
C LEU A 37 -10.36 -35.15 3.97
N ARG A 38 -11.41 -35.22 3.14
CA ARG A 38 -11.39 -34.85 1.72
C ARG A 38 -12.35 -33.69 1.48
N LEU A 39 -11.90 -32.66 0.77
CA LEU A 39 -12.75 -31.54 0.38
C LEU A 39 -13.74 -31.98 -0.71
N GLU A 40 -15.03 -32.03 -0.36
CA GLU A 40 -16.13 -32.26 -1.30
C GLU A 40 -16.79 -30.92 -1.62
N LEU A 41 -16.29 -30.25 -2.66
CA LEU A 41 -16.76 -28.94 -3.09
C LEU A 41 -17.70 -29.10 -4.29
N GLN A 42 -18.92 -28.55 -4.19
CA GLN A 42 -19.87 -28.54 -5.31
C GLN A 42 -19.40 -27.59 -6.41
N ASP A 43 -19.01 -26.36 -6.03
CA ASP A 43 -18.43 -25.35 -6.89
C ASP A 43 -17.12 -24.84 -6.26
N PRO A 44 -15.96 -25.47 -6.55
CA PRO A 44 -14.70 -25.11 -5.89
C PRO A 44 -14.26 -23.67 -6.20
N PHE A 45 -14.69 -23.14 -7.34
CA PHE A 45 -14.59 -21.74 -7.72
C PHE A 45 -15.62 -21.41 -8.80
N ASN A 46 -16.10 -20.16 -8.82
CA ASN A 46 -17.02 -19.68 -9.85
C ASN A 46 -16.33 -19.64 -11.23
N GLY A 47 -15.11 -19.09 -11.27
CA GLY A 47 -14.23 -19.06 -12.44
C GLY A 47 -12.76 -18.85 -12.06
N CYS A 48 -11.85 -19.34 -12.91
CA CYS A 48 -10.39 -19.21 -12.75
C CYS A 48 -9.78 -18.31 -13.83
N TYR A 49 -9.24 -17.15 -13.42
CA TYR A 49 -8.57 -16.21 -14.33
C TYR A 49 -7.19 -16.69 -14.76
N LEU A 50 -6.98 -16.77 -16.07
CA LEU A 50 -5.71 -17.07 -16.70
C LEU A 50 -5.24 -15.87 -17.50
N PHE A 51 -3.97 -15.53 -17.37
CA PHE A 51 -3.35 -14.46 -18.13
C PHE A 51 -1.86 -14.74 -18.34
N SER A 52 -1.30 -14.00 -19.29
CA SER A 52 0.10 -13.99 -19.66
C SER A 52 0.53 -12.55 -19.90
N ASN A 53 1.82 -12.32 -20.12
CA ASN A 53 2.33 -11.00 -20.45
C ASN A 53 2.12 -10.62 -21.93
N GLN A 54 1.35 -11.41 -22.68
CA GLN A 54 1.01 -11.12 -24.06
C GLN A 54 -0.51 -11.21 -24.27
N ASN A 55 -1.10 -10.20 -24.91
CA ASN A 55 -2.50 -10.25 -25.27
C ASN A 55 -2.77 -11.06 -26.55
N GLU A 56 -4.05 -11.34 -26.82
CA GLU A 56 -4.48 -12.14 -27.98
C GLU A 56 -4.10 -11.53 -29.34
N ASN A 57 -3.82 -10.22 -29.38
CA ASN A 57 -3.37 -9.49 -30.57
C ASN A 57 -1.84 -9.35 -30.66
N GLY A 58 -1.09 -10.02 -29.78
CA GLY A 58 0.37 -10.08 -29.79
C GLY A 58 1.07 -8.94 -29.05
N TYR A 59 0.33 -8.05 -28.36
CA TYR A 59 0.92 -6.98 -27.57
C TYR A 59 1.60 -7.54 -26.31
N LEU A 60 2.91 -7.34 -26.20
CA LEU A 60 3.75 -7.82 -25.11
C LEU A 60 3.93 -6.72 -24.07
N VAL A 61 3.75 -7.06 -22.80
CA VAL A 61 4.00 -6.17 -21.66
C VAL A 61 5.12 -6.71 -20.79
N ASP A 62 5.79 -5.79 -20.09
CA ASP A 62 6.80 -6.12 -19.11
C ASP A 62 6.17 -6.83 -17.89
N VAL A 63 6.78 -7.92 -17.45
CA VAL A 63 6.23 -8.80 -16.39
C VAL A 63 6.39 -8.17 -15.00
N ASP A 64 7.44 -7.39 -14.78
CA ASP A 64 7.81 -6.90 -13.45
C ASP A 64 7.17 -5.54 -13.16
N ALA A 65 7.07 -4.67 -14.16
CA ALA A 65 6.55 -3.32 -14.01
C ALA A 65 5.11 -3.16 -14.50
N ARG A 66 4.79 -3.62 -15.72
CA ARG A 66 3.52 -3.23 -16.38
C ARG A 66 2.37 -4.21 -16.17
N LEU A 67 2.63 -5.51 -16.17
CA LEU A 67 1.59 -6.52 -15.95
C LEU A 67 0.92 -6.39 -14.57
N PRO A 68 1.67 -6.14 -13.46
CA PRO A 68 1.06 -5.90 -12.16
C PRO A 68 0.13 -4.67 -12.15
N ASP A 69 0.51 -3.56 -12.79
CA ASP A 69 -0.34 -2.36 -12.90
C ASP A 69 -1.66 -2.68 -13.62
N ILE A 70 -1.60 -3.43 -14.71
CA ILE A 70 -2.78 -3.84 -15.49
C ILE A 70 -3.72 -4.72 -14.66
N ILE A 71 -3.17 -5.66 -13.89
CA ILE A 71 -3.95 -6.53 -13.00
C ILE A 71 -4.58 -5.70 -11.89
N ALA A 72 -3.81 -4.80 -11.26
CA ALA A 72 -4.30 -3.93 -10.20
C ALA A 72 -5.43 -3.03 -10.69
N ASP A 73 -5.29 -2.42 -11.87
CA ASP A 73 -6.33 -1.60 -12.48
C ASP A 73 -7.57 -2.45 -12.85
N PHE A 74 -7.40 -3.64 -13.42
CA PHE A 74 -8.55 -4.54 -13.69
C PHE A 74 -9.30 -4.92 -12.42
N LEU A 75 -8.58 -5.26 -11.35
CA LEU A 75 -9.17 -5.56 -10.05
C LEU A 75 -9.88 -4.34 -9.45
N TYR A 76 -9.28 -3.15 -9.53
CA TYR A 76 -9.92 -1.92 -9.10
C TYR A 76 -11.21 -1.65 -9.88
N GLN A 77 -11.18 -1.78 -11.21
CA GLN A 77 -12.37 -1.62 -12.04
C GLN A 77 -13.46 -2.61 -11.64
N LYS A 78 -13.11 -3.90 -11.57
CA LYS A 78 -14.02 -4.99 -11.22
C LYS A 78 -14.65 -4.83 -9.83
N ILE A 79 -13.83 -4.55 -8.81
CA ILE A 79 -14.24 -4.67 -7.40
C ILE A 79 -14.82 -3.36 -6.88
N ILE A 80 -14.24 -2.21 -7.27
CA ILE A 80 -14.57 -0.91 -6.70
C ILE A 80 -15.33 -0.06 -7.74
N ALA A 81 -14.75 0.15 -8.91
CA ALA A 81 -15.25 1.15 -9.84
C ALA A 81 -16.60 0.78 -10.44
N LEU A 82 -16.82 -0.51 -10.73
CA LEU A 82 -18.10 -0.98 -11.27
C LEU A 82 -19.26 -0.84 -10.29
N GLU A 83 -19.02 -0.88 -8.98
CA GLU A 83 -20.07 -0.71 -7.95
C GLU A 83 -20.62 0.73 -7.96
N THR A 84 -19.80 1.71 -8.32
CA THR A 84 -20.19 3.12 -8.30
C THR A 84 -20.80 3.63 -9.62
N VAL A 85 -20.87 2.78 -10.65
CA VAL A 85 -21.37 3.17 -11.97
C VAL A 85 -22.86 3.52 -11.88
N GLN A 86 -23.20 4.75 -12.28
CA GLN A 86 -24.60 5.19 -12.38
C GLN A 86 -25.09 5.06 -13.82
N VAL A 87 -25.62 3.90 -14.18
CA VAL A 87 -26.15 3.62 -15.53
C VAL A 87 -27.38 4.48 -15.83
N ILE A 88 -27.48 4.99 -17.06
CA ILE A 88 -28.61 5.79 -17.53
C ILE A 88 -29.19 5.25 -18.85
N GLY A 89 -30.42 5.67 -19.20
CA GLY A 89 -30.97 5.45 -20.53
C GLY A 89 -31.69 4.12 -20.77
N GLY A 90 -32.21 3.46 -19.73
CA GLY A 90 -33.04 2.25 -19.89
C GLY A 90 -32.29 1.03 -20.42
N GLN A 91 -30.97 0.99 -20.30
CA GLN A 91 -30.13 -0.12 -20.74
C GLN A 91 -30.38 -1.43 -19.98
N GLU A 92 -30.08 -2.53 -20.69
CA GLU A 92 -30.53 -3.90 -20.42
C GLU A 92 -29.88 -4.61 -19.22
N GLU A 93 -28.75 -4.16 -18.67
CA GLU A 93 -28.17 -4.75 -17.45
C GLU A 93 -27.04 -3.88 -16.88
N HIS A 94 -26.86 -3.85 -15.57
CA HIS A 94 -25.73 -3.14 -14.93
C HIS A 94 -24.41 -3.89 -15.23
N PRO A 95 -23.28 -3.20 -15.55
CA PRO A 95 -22.01 -3.86 -15.90
C PRO A 95 -21.52 -4.90 -14.90
N GLN A 96 -21.75 -4.66 -13.60
CA GLN A 96 -21.39 -5.59 -12.53
C GLN A 96 -22.17 -6.91 -12.61
N VAL A 97 -23.43 -6.86 -13.05
CA VAL A 97 -24.28 -8.05 -13.23
C VAL A 97 -23.80 -8.81 -14.45
N THR A 98 -23.52 -8.11 -15.56
CA THR A 98 -22.94 -8.72 -16.77
C THR A 98 -21.61 -9.42 -16.47
N LEU A 99 -20.71 -8.77 -15.70
CA LEU A 99 -19.44 -9.37 -15.28
C LEU A 99 -19.67 -10.58 -14.36
N SER A 100 -20.54 -10.46 -13.35
CA SER A 100 -20.87 -11.57 -12.45
C SER A 100 -21.38 -12.80 -13.21
N ARG A 101 -22.26 -12.61 -14.21
CA ARG A 101 -22.75 -13.70 -15.06
C ARG A 101 -21.64 -14.38 -15.86
N GLN A 102 -20.64 -13.62 -16.31
CA GLN A 102 -19.46 -14.20 -16.98
C GLN A 102 -18.61 -15.01 -15.99
N GLU A 103 -18.35 -14.48 -14.80
CA GLU A 103 -17.56 -15.18 -13.78
C GLU A 103 -18.25 -16.45 -13.28
N ASN A 104 -19.58 -16.44 -13.21
CA ASN A 104 -20.40 -17.59 -12.84
C ASN A 104 -20.70 -18.54 -14.00
N ALA A 105 -20.25 -18.23 -15.22
CA ALA A 105 -20.50 -19.03 -16.40
C ALA A 105 -22.01 -19.16 -16.75
N GLU A 106 -22.81 -18.14 -16.42
CA GLU A 106 -24.25 -18.03 -16.67
C GLU A 106 -24.60 -17.39 -18.03
N ASN A 107 -23.58 -17.04 -18.81
CA ASN A 107 -23.70 -16.41 -20.13
C ASN A 107 -23.55 -17.41 -21.29
N GLY A 108 -23.54 -18.72 -21.03
CA GLY A 108 -23.44 -19.77 -22.04
C GLY A 108 -23.36 -21.17 -21.45
N ASP A 109 -22.85 -22.14 -22.21
CA ASP A 109 -22.70 -23.53 -21.77
C ASP A 109 -21.43 -23.70 -20.91
N SER A 110 -21.65 -23.86 -19.60
CA SER A 110 -20.61 -24.09 -18.59
C SER A 110 -20.31 -25.56 -18.31
N GLY A 111 -21.07 -26.49 -18.92
CA GLY A 111 -20.87 -27.92 -18.73
C GLY A 111 -19.47 -28.35 -19.16
N PRO A 112 -18.73 -29.14 -18.36
CA PRO A 112 -17.45 -29.68 -18.79
C PRO A 112 -17.58 -30.44 -20.11
N GLU A 113 -16.53 -30.47 -20.93
CA GLU A 113 -16.57 -31.33 -22.10
C GLU A 113 -16.26 -32.80 -21.73
N PRO A 114 -17.05 -33.76 -22.27
CA PRO A 114 -17.02 -35.16 -21.86
C PRO A 114 -15.90 -35.93 -22.53
N SER A 115 -15.55 -37.09 -21.98
CA SER A 115 -14.58 -38.01 -22.56
C SER A 115 -15.00 -38.43 -23.98
N PRO A 116 -14.07 -38.53 -24.94
CA PRO A 116 -14.35 -39.13 -26.24
C PRO A 116 -14.85 -40.59 -26.15
N ASN A 117 -14.52 -41.27 -25.05
CA ASN A 117 -14.85 -42.69 -24.83
C ASN A 117 -16.20 -42.91 -24.14
N ASP A 118 -16.65 -41.94 -23.37
CA ASP A 118 -17.87 -42.05 -22.57
C ASP A 118 -18.43 -40.65 -22.32
N ALA A 119 -19.57 -40.37 -22.95
CA ALA A 119 -20.24 -39.08 -22.83
C ALA A 119 -20.67 -38.75 -21.38
N ASN A 120 -20.75 -39.75 -20.49
CA ASN A 120 -21.11 -39.54 -19.08
C ASN A 120 -19.90 -39.17 -18.20
N VAL A 121 -18.67 -39.33 -18.70
CA VAL A 121 -17.46 -39.00 -17.96
C VAL A 121 -16.99 -37.61 -18.35
N MET A 122 -17.06 -36.66 -17.42
CA MET A 122 -16.58 -35.29 -17.62
C MET A 122 -15.07 -35.21 -17.43
N GLU A 123 -14.35 -34.56 -18.35
CA GLU A 123 -12.88 -34.51 -18.30
C GLU A 123 -12.29 -33.10 -18.32
N ARG A 124 -12.96 -32.13 -18.96
CA ARG A 124 -12.38 -30.80 -19.22
C ARG A 124 -13.34 -29.70 -18.82
N SER A 125 -13.01 -29.00 -17.74
CA SER A 125 -13.78 -27.85 -17.26
C SER A 125 -13.73 -26.70 -18.26
N LYS A 126 -14.82 -25.94 -18.33
CA LYS A 126 -14.94 -24.68 -19.07
C LYS A 126 -14.94 -23.44 -18.16
N ARG A 127 -14.70 -23.60 -16.85
CA ARG A 127 -14.73 -22.51 -15.85
C ARG A 127 -13.45 -21.68 -15.82
N PHE A 128 -12.82 -21.50 -16.97
CA PHE A 128 -11.66 -20.63 -17.14
C PHE A 128 -12.05 -19.37 -17.87
N LEU A 129 -11.41 -18.27 -17.50
CA LEU A 129 -11.63 -16.97 -18.07
C LEU A 129 -10.34 -16.17 -18.14
N THR A 130 -10.34 -15.12 -18.93
CA THR A 130 -9.25 -14.16 -19.04
C THR A 130 -9.83 -12.77 -19.24
N PHE A 131 -9.01 -11.75 -19.06
CA PHE A 131 -9.43 -10.36 -19.11
C PHE A 131 -8.52 -9.54 -20.01
N GLY A 132 -9.08 -8.45 -20.54
CA GLY A 132 -8.39 -7.36 -21.20
C GLY A 132 -8.88 -6.04 -20.61
N LEU A 133 -8.00 -5.06 -20.52
CA LEU A 133 -8.32 -3.74 -20.01
C LEU A 133 -7.58 -2.67 -20.81
N LYS A 134 -8.31 -1.62 -21.16
CA LYS A 134 -7.74 -0.38 -21.68
C LYS A 134 -8.57 0.79 -21.18
N ARG A 135 -7.93 1.88 -20.80
CA ARG A 135 -8.60 3.12 -20.39
C ARG A 135 -8.15 4.26 -21.28
N ILE A 136 -9.08 5.16 -21.58
CA ILE A 136 -8.78 6.46 -22.16
C ILE A 136 -9.12 7.45 -21.08
N ALA A 137 -8.13 8.11 -20.48
CA ALA A 137 -8.36 8.93 -19.31
C ALA A 137 -7.57 10.24 -19.38
N ILE A 138 -8.17 11.30 -18.85
CA ILE A 138 -7.42 12.41 -18.30
C ILE A 138 -6.93 11.89 -16.94
N PRO A 139 -5.61 11.88 -16.65
CA PRO A 139 -5.07 11.29 -15.42
C PRO A 139 -5.33 12.23 -14.22
N GLU A 140 -6.60 12.47 -13.90
CA GLU A 140 -7.01 13.45 -12.88
C GLU A 140 -6.44 13.14 -11.51
N GLU A 141 -6.41 11.87 -11.11
CA GLU A 141 -5.82 11.47 -9.83
C GLU A 141 -4.31 11.74 -9.77
N GLU A 142 -3.59 11.47 -10.86
CA GLU A 142 -2.15 11.77 -10.94
C GLU A 142 -1.90 13.29 -10.92
N ILE A 143 -2.74 14.07 -11.62
CA ILE A 143 -2.68 15.53 -11.62
C ILE A 143 -3.02 16.11 -10.23
N ARG A 144 -4.02 15.54 -9.55
CA ARG A 144 -4.41 15.90 -8.19
C ARG A 144 -3.27 15.60 -7.23
N GLU A 145 -2.71 14.38 -7.26
CA GLU A 145 -1.56 13.97 -6.46
C GLU A 145 -0.38 14.92 -6.70
N TYR A 146 -0.04 15.20 -7.96
CA TYR A 146 1.05 16.13 -8.30
C TYR A 146 0.82 17.55 -7.75
N THR A 147 -0.41 18.07 -7.86
CA THR A 147 -0.78 19.39 -7.32
C THR A 147 -0.69 19.40 -5.79
N THR A 148 -1.22 18.36 -5.14
CA THR A 148 -1.16 18.16 -3.68
C THR A 148 0.28 18.08 -3.19
N LEU A 149 1.14 17.28 -3.82
CA LEU A 149 2.56 17.14 -3.47
C LEU A 149 3.31 18.46 -3.64
N THR A 150 2.97 19.25 -4.67
CA THR A 150 3.56 20.56 -4.91
C THR A 150 3.22 21.52 -3.77
N LEU A 151 1.95 21.59 -3.38
CA LEU A 151 1.49 22.42 -2.27
C LEU A 151 2.05 21.94 -0.92
N ALA A 152 2.12 20.62 -0.70
CA ALA A 152 2.70 20.03 0.50
C ALA A 152 4.19 20.38 0.61
N ASN A 153 4.93 20.33 -0.50
CA ASN A 153 6.31 20.78 -0.54
C ASN A 153 6.42 22.27 -0.17
N GLN A 154 5.63 23.15 -0.78
CA GLN A 154 5.61 24.58 -0.47
C GLN A 154 5.25 24.88 1.00
N ALA A 155 4.25 24.18 1.55
CA ALA A 155 3.91 24.29 2.96
C ALA A 155 5.08 23.84 3.86
N THR A 156 5.78 22.77 3.49
CA THR A 156 6.96 22.26 4.20
C THR A 156 8.11 23.26 4.16
N GLN A 157 8.37 23.90 3.01
CA GLN A 157 9.36 24.98 2.91
C GLN A 157 8.99 26.17 3.81
N HIS A 158 7.71 26.54 3.90
CA HIS A 158 7.27 27.57 4.84
C HIS A 158 7.49 27.16 6.30
N LEU A 159 7.06 25.95 6.68
CA LEU A 159 7.25 25.38 8.03
C LEU A 159 8.73 25.37 8.44
N LEU A 160 9.63 25.09 7.50
CA LEU A 160 11.06 24.91 7.75
C LEU A 160 11.88 26.20 7.63
N TYR A 161 11.57 27.09 6.69
CA TYR A 161 12.40 28.26 6.37
C TYR A 161 11.69 29.61 6.41
N ASN A 162 10.37 29.65 6.17
CA ASN A 162 9.56 30.87 6.14
C ASN A 162 10.17 32.01 5.29
N ASN A 163 10.58 31.67 4.06
CA ASN A 163 11.19 32.60 3.12
C ASN A 163 10.39 32.77 1.82
N TRP A 164 9.47 33.73 1.78
CA TRP A 164 8.64 34.00 0.60
C TRP A 164 9.39 34.78 -0.47
N ASN A 165 9.28 34.33 -1.71
CA ASN A 165 9.73 34.97 -2.94
C ASN A 165 8.55 35.09 -3.92
N ASP A 166 8.32 36.28 -4.48
CA ASP A 166 7.18 36.54 -5.37
C ASP A 166 7.27 35.81 -6.72
N ASP A 167 8.46 35.38 -7.15
CA ASP A 167 8.69 34.67 -8.42
C ASP A 167 8.63 33.14 -8.27
N THR A 168 8.88 32.61 -7.07
CA THR A 168 9.05 31.16 -6.85
C THR A 168 8.25 30.57 -5.67
N GLY A 169 7.54 31.39 -4.90
CA GLY A 169 6.85 30.97 -3.68
C GLY A 169 7.78 30.85 -2.47
N TRP A 170 7.58 29.86 -1.61
CA TRP A 170 8.44 29.58 -0.47
C TRP A 170 9.77 28.96 -0.90
N ASP A 171 10.86 29.67 -0.61
CA ASP A 171 12.23 29.26 -0.91
C ASP A 171 12.72 28.18 0.06
N ASN A 172 13.63 27.34 -0.41
CA ASN A 172 14.24 26.24 0.36
C ASN A 172 15.43 26.68 1.23
N LYS A 173 15.50 27.98 1.54
CA LYS A 173 16.57 28.58 2.33
C LYS A 173 16.00 29.54 3.36
N PRO A 174 16.58 29.58 4.56
CA PRO A 174 16.13 30.49 5.61
C PRO A 174 16.43 31.95 5.27
N LYS A 175 15.61 32.85 5.80
CA LYS A 175 15.94 34.29 5.85
C LYS A 175 17.13 34.54 6.76
N ASN A 176 17.96 35.52 6.39
CA ASN A 176 19.04 35.99 7.26
C ASN A 176 18.46 36.90 8.36
N ILE A 177 18.50 36.43 9.62
CA ILE A 177 17.96 37.13 10.79
C ILE A 177 19.06 37.20 11.86
N ASP A 178 19.18 38.35 12.51
CA ASP A 178 20.07 38.51 13.66
C ASP A 178 19.43 37.91 14.94
N TYR A 179 19.66 36.62 15.15
CA TYR A 179 19.14 35.88 16.31
C TYR A 179 19.77 36.31 17.63
N THR A 180 21.03 36.79 17.61
CA THR A 180 21.72 37.27 18.81
C THR A 180 21.03 38.51 19.35
N SER A 181 20.77 39.50 18.48
CA SER A 181 20.02 40.70 18.86
C SER A 181 18.59 40.38 19.30
N TYR A 182 17.94 39.39 18.67
CA TYR A 182 16.60 38.95 19.09
C TYR A 182 16.58 38.40 20.51
N VAL A 183 17.51 37.50 20.86
CA VAL A 183 17.60 36.90 22.20
C VAL A 183 17.88 37.95 23.27
N GLN A 184 18.72 38.95 22.97
CA GLN A 184 19.12 39.98 23.95
C GLN A 184 18.04 41.04 24.23
N LYS A 185 16.92 41.04 23.51
CA LYS A 185 15.81 41.98 23.78
C LYS A 185 15.28 41.78 25.19
N LYS A 186 15.13 42.89 25.92
CA LYS A 186 14.68 42.89 27.32
C LYS A 186 13.33 42.21 27.47
N GLU A 187 12.42 42.43 26.53
CA GLU A 187 11.07 41.85 26.52
C GLU A 187 11.10 40.33 26.40
N ASN A 188 12.01 39.79 25.58
CA ASN A 188 12.18 38.35 25.39
C ASN A 188 12.79 37.70 26.64
N LEU A 189 13.88 38.28 27.17
CA LEU A 189 14.49 37.78 28.40
C LEU A 189 13.53 37.84 29.59
N GLU A 190 12.69 38.87 29.68
CA GLU A 190 11.65 38.97 30.70
C GLU A 190 10.59 37.88 30.53
N ALA A 191 10.10 37.68 29.30
CA ALA A 191 9.10 36.65 28.98
C ALA A 191 9.60 35.21 29.18
N TRP A 192 10.92 34.99 29.13
CA TRP A 192 11.56 33.68 29.33
C TRP A 192 12.11 33.48 30.75
N PHE A 193 11.87 34.41 31.68
CA PHE A 193 12.41 34.40 33.05
C PHE A 193 13.95 34.40 33.13
N LEU A 194 14.59 35.11 32.20
CA LEU A 194 16.03 35.23 32.08
C LEU A 194 16.57 36.64 32.35
N SER A 195 15.70 37.59 32.70
CA SER A 195 16.18 38.90 33.17
C SER A 195 16.97 38.78 34.48
N ASN A 196 17.84 39.76 34.75
CA ASN A 196 18.70 39.74 35.95
C ASN A 196 17.91 39.53 37.25
N ASP A 197 16.71 40.11 37.33
CA ASP A 197 15.86 39.96 38.52
C ASP A 197 15.31 38.53 38.67
N HIS A 198 15.01 37.83 37.57
CA HIS A 198 14.58 36.42 37.66
C HIS A 198 15.74 35.49 38.01
N ILE A 199 16.89 35.62 37.34
CA ILE A 199 18.03 34.70 37.56
C ILE A 199 18.63 34.84 38.96
N THR A 200 18.61 36.05 39.54
CA THR A 200 18.99 36.28 40.95
C THR A 200 17.86 35.94 41.93
N TYR A 201 16.70 35.50 41.43
CA TYR A 201 15.48 35.27 42.19
C TYR A 201 15.00 36.51 42.96
N SER A 202 15.41 37.72 42.57
CA SER A 202 14.83 39.00 43.01
C SER A 202 13.33 39.05 42.65
N LYS A 203 12.98 38.51 41.48
CA LYS A 203 11.62 38.23 41.02
C LYS A 203 11.39 36.71 40.98
N GLY A 204 10.23 36.26 41.45
CA GLY A 204 9.88 34.83 41.50
C GLY A 204 9.71 34.22 40.11
N ILE A 205 10.02 32.92 39.98
CA ILE A 205 9.85 32.14 38.74
C ILE A 205 8.72 31.11 38.90
N LEU A 206 8.67 30.40 40.02
CA LEU A 206 7.59 29.47 40.32
C LEU A 206 6.28 30.22 40.57
N GLU A 207 5.14 29.63 40.20
CA GLU A 207 3.82 30.26 40.28
C GLU A 207 3.49 30.81 41.68
N GLY A 208 3.77 30.04 42.73
CA GLY A 208 3.55 30.45 44.12
C GLY A 208 4.40 31.65 44.56
N ASP A 209 5.60 31.84 43.98
CA ASP A 209 6.44 33.00 44.26
C ASP A 209 6.00 34.22 43.42
N ARG A 210 5.62 34.00 42.15
CA ARG A 210 5.19 35.07 41.22
C ARG A 210 3.92 35.79 41.65
N THR A 211 3.01 35.06 42.29
CA THR A 211 1.69 35.58 42.68
C THR A 211 1.68 36.27 44.05
N ASN A 212 2.81 36.22 44.78
CA ASN A 212 2.92 36.83 46.10
C ASN A 212 3.00 38.37 46.02
N LYS A 213 1.92 39.05 46.41
CA LYS A 213 1.81 40.53 46.39
C LYS A 213 2.79 41.24 47.33
N ASN A 214 3.32 40.54 48.35
CA ASN A 214 4.30 41.08 49.28
C ASN A 214 5.74 40.88 48.80
N TRP A 215 5.94 40.24 47.65
CA TRP A 215 7.26 40.03 47.08
C TRP A 215 7.79 41.33 46.48
N LYS A 216 8.94 41.79 46.98
CA LYS A 216 9.65 42.98 46.49
C LYS A 216 10.98 42.59 45.86
N LEU A 217 11.43 43.40 44.91
CA LEU A 217 12.78 43.25 44.35
C LEU A 217 13.82 43.45 45.46
N ILE A 218 15.00 42.84 45.34
CA ILE A 218 16.07 42.95 46.36
C ILE A 218 16.41 44.41 46.64
N SER A 219 16.47 45.24 45.59
CA SER A 219 16.75 46.68 45.69
C SER A 219 15.66 47.45 46.45
N GLU A 220 14.41 47.03 46.32
CA GLU A 220 13.27 47.69 46.96
C GLU A 220 13.05 47.18 48.38
N TYR A 221 13.26 45.89 48.62
CA TYR A 221 13.02 45.25 49.92
C TYR A 221 13.79 45.95 51.05
N TRP A 222 15.10 46.11 50.88
CA TRP A 222 15.95 46.70 51.91
C TRP A 222 15.64 48.18 52.16
N GLN A 223 15.22 48.91 51.11
CA GLN A 223 14.76 50.29 51.23
C GLN A 223 13.44 50.40 52.02
N VAL A 224 12.49 49.49 51.75
CA VAL A 224 11.18 49.49 52.40
C VAL A 224 11.27 49.12 53.89
N VAL A 225 12.15 48.18 54.26
CA VAL A 225 12.28 47.75 55.67
C VAL A 225 13.12 48.71 56.51
N ALA A 226 14.02 49.50 55.90
CA ALA A 226 14.94 50.39 56.60
C ALA A 226 14.22 51.46 57.45
N GLY A 227 13.17 52.10 56.90
CA GLY A 227 12.42 53.15 57.60
C GLY A 227 11.78 52.65 58.90
N PRO A 228 10.92 51.61 58.86
CA PRO A 228 10.33 51.03 60.07
C PRO A 228 11.35 50.55 61.09
N MET A 229 12.48 49.97 60.65
CA MET A 229 13.55 49.56 61.57
C MET A 229 14.21 50.76 62.25
N MET A 230 14.41 51.86 61.53
CA MET A 230 14.97 53.08 62.09
C MET A 230 14.02 53.68 63.14
N ASP A 231 12.71 53.70 62.86
CA ASP A 231 11.69 54.14 63.81
C ASP A 231 11.69 53.28 65.07
N THR A 232 11.86 51.95 64.95
CA THR A 232 12.01 51.03 66.09
C THR A 232 13.29 51.33 66.89
N ALA A 233 14.43 51.50 66.22
CA ALA A 233 15.70 51.82 66.89
C ALA A 233 15.63 53.15 67.67
N MET A 234 14.88 54.13 67.16
CA MET A 234 14.68 55.44 67.82
C MET A 234 13.82 55.37 69.10
N GLN A 235 13.17 54.24 69.40
CA GLN A 235 12.43 54.03 70.65
C GLN A 235 13.37 53.71 71.83
N GLU A 236 14.59 53.27 71.55
CA GLU A 236 15.63 53.02 72.54
C GLU A 236 16.34 54.32 72.98
N ASP A 237 17.19 54.22 74.00
CA ASP A 237 18.10 55.31 74.35
C ASP A 237 19.07 55.60 73.20
N TRP A 238 19.38 56.89 72.98
CA TRP A 238 20.24 57.31 71.88
C TRP A 238 21.61 56.65 71.88
N SER A 239 22.13 56.23 73.04
CA SER A 239 23.39 55.48 73.12
C SER A 239 23.31 54.08 72.49
N GLN A 240 22.11 53.53 72.30
CA GLN A 240 21.88 52.19 71.74
C GLN A 240 21.39 52.19 70.29
N TRP A 241 21.02 53.34 69.72
CA TRP A 241 20.40 53.42 68.38
C TRP A 241 21.16 52.68 67.29
N LEU A 242 22.49 52.88 67.18
CA LEU A 242 23.31 52.22 66.15
C LEU A 242 23.37 50.70 66.36
N ARG A 243 23.51 50.25 67.61
CA ARG A 243 23.54 48.83 67.93
C ARG A 243 22.21 48.15 67.62
N GLU A 244 21.11 48.82 67.92
CA GLU A 244 19.77 48.27 67.69
C GLU A 244 19.42 48.21 66.20
N ILE A 245 19.74 49.25 65.41
CA ILE A 245 19.52 49.19 63.96
C ILE A 245 20.39 48.12 63.30
N GLU A 246 21.65 47.94 63.73
CA GLU A 246 22.50 46.84 63.28
C GLU A 246 21.89 45.46 63.63
N ARG A 247 21.35 45.31 64.84
CA ARG A 247 20.67 44.08 65.30
C ARG A 247 19.44 43.78 64.45
N LEU A 248 18.59 44.77 64.16
CA LEU A 248 17.37 44.61 63.36
C LEU A 248 17.68 44.22 61.90
N PHE A 249 18.70 44.83 61.30
CA PHE A 249 19.14 44.46 59.97
C PHE A 249 19.72 43.03 59.95
N ALA A 250 20.53 42.67 60.94
CA ALA A 250 21.05 41.30 61.07
C ALA A 250 19.92 40.28 61.25
N GLU A 251 18.96 40.56 62.14
CA GLU A 251 17.80 39.70 62.39
C GLU A 251 16.98 39.48 61.12
N LYS A 252 16.68 40.55 60.37
CA LYS A 252 15.97 40.38 59.10
C LYS A 252 16.78 39.66 58.04
N PHE A 253 18.09 39.88 57.98
CA PHE A 253 18.94 39.15 57.03
C PHE A 253 19.04 37.66 57.37
N GLU A 254 19.19 37.32 58.65
CA GLU A 254 19.44 35.96 59.10
C GLU A 254 18.17 35.13 59.23
N ASN A 255 17.05 35.75 59.58
CA ASN A 255 15.84 35.01 59.98
C ASN A 255 14.55 35.41 59.25
N GLU A 256 14.41 36.64 58.76
CA GLU A 256 13.10 37.12 58.28
C GLU A 256 12.99 37.42 56.78
N TYR A 257 14.11 37.55 56.07
CA TYR A 257 14.09 37.77 54.62
C TYR A 257 13.32 36.64 53.95
N ARG A 258 12.20 36.98 53.30
CA ARG A 258 11.26 36.03 52.69
C ARG A 258 10.81 34.91 53.64
N GLY A 259 10.74 35.20 54.95
CA GLY A 259 10.20 34.34 56.00
C GLY A 259 11.19 33.40 56.69
N ASN A 260 12.44 33.28 56.21
CA ASN A 260 13.44 32.37 56.81
C ASN A 260 14.90 32.85 56.72
N GLY A 261 15.14 34.08 56.25
CA GLY A 261 16.47 34.68 56.12
C GLY A 261 17.15 34.38 54.80
N VAL A 262 18.11 35.21 54.40
CA VAL A 262 18.76 35.18 53.07
C VAL A 262 19.47 33.86 52.82
N LYS A 263 20.27 33.38 53.78
CA LYS A 263 21.04 32.14 53.62
C LYS A 263 20.12 30.93 53.46
N THR A 264 19.14 30.78 54.36
CA THR A 264 18.16 29.68 54.32
C THR A 264 17.30 29.76 53.06
N PHE A 265 16.87 30.97 52.67
CA PHE A 265 16.11 31.20 51.45
C PHE A 265 16.85 30.67 50.21
N TYR A 266 18.10 31.10 50.00
CA TYR A 266 18.86 30.67 48.83
C TYR A 266 19.30 29.20 48.91
N ALA A 267 19.55 28.63 50.10
CA ALA A 267 19.77 27.19 50.24
C ALA A 267 18.54 26.36 49.82
N ASN A 268 17.33 26.85 50.16
CA ASN A 268 16.08 26.23 49.72
C ASN A 268 15.88 26.36 48.21
N LYS A 269 16.19 27.53 47.62
CA LYS A 269 16.12 27.71 46.15
C LYS A 269 17.17 26.89 45.41
N GLU A 270 18.37 26.76 45.97
CA GLU A 270 19.42 25.89 45.45
C GLU A 270 18.97 24.42 45.40
N SER A 271 18.28 23.96 46.44
CA SER A 271 17.68 22.61 46.48
C SER A 271 16.56 22.43 45.44
N ALA A 272 15.83 23.51 45.12
CA ALA A 272 14.75 23.52 44.13
C ALA A 272 15.20 23.89 42.70
N LYS A 273 16.50 24.13 42.46
CA LYS A 273 16.99 24.71 41.19
C LYS A 273 16.61 23.91 39.95
N SER A 274 16.54 22.58 40.04
CA SER A 274 16.16 21.72 38.93
C SER A 274 14.69 21.94 38.52
N ALA A 275 13.80 22.14 39.49
CA ALA A 275 12.39 22.45 39.22
C ALA A 275 12.23 23.86 38.65
N ILE A 276 13.00 24.83 39.14
CA ILE A 276 13.01 26.20 38.62
C ILE A 276 13.52 26.21 37.16
N ALA A 277 14.62 25.53 36.88
CA ALA A 277 15.17 25.40 35.53
C ALA A 277 14.20 24.71 34.57
N LEU A 278 13.43 23.73 35.04
CA LEU A 278 12.40 23.07 34.26
C LEU A 278 11.25 24.03 33.91
N GLU A 279 10.76 24.83 34.86
CA GLU A 279 9.73 25.86 34.61
C GLU A 279 10.20 26.89 33.58
N MET A 280 11.47 27.33 33.65
CA MET A 280 12.08 28.21 32.66
C MET A 280 12.10 27.56 31.26
N LYS A 281 12.50 26.29 31.18
CA LYS A 281 12.51 25.53 29.91
C LYS A 281 11.11 25.37 29.33
N GLN A 282 10.11 25.04 30.15
CA GLN A 282 8.73 24.89 29.71
C GLN A 282 8.15 26.21 29.22
N THR A 283 8.41 27.30 29.93
CA THR A 283 7.99 28.65 29.51
C THR A 283 8.60 29.04 28.18
N LEU A 284 9.92 28.84 28.02
CA LEU A 284 10.61 29.08 26.75
C LEU A 284 10.03 28.23 25.62
N GLU A 285 9.84 26.93 25.84
CA GLU A 285 9.33 26.00 24.84
C GLU A 285 7.93 26.39 24.34
N VAL A 286 7.03 26.77 25.25
CA VAL A 286 5.69 27.28 24.89
C VAL A 286 5.81 28.51 23.99
N LYS A 287 6.68 29.47 24.34
CA LYS A 287 6.90 30.67 23.52
C LYS A 287 7.46 30.35 22.14
N LEU A 288 8.41 29.42 22.04
CA LEU A 288 8.97 28.99 20.75
C LEU A 288 7.92 28.29 19.88
N ILE A 289 7.08 27.45 20.48
CA ILE A 289 5.97 26.78 19.78
C ILE A 289 4.93 27.80 19.30
N ASP A 290 4.61 28.82 20.09
CA ASP A 290 3.65 29.86 19.70
C ASP A 290 4.17 30.69 18.50
N LEU A 291 5.45 31.05 18.51
CA LEU A 291 6.10 31.72 17.38
C LEU A 291 6.00 30.88 16.10
N TRP A 292 6.22 29.57 16.22
CA TRP A 292 6.07 28.63 15.11
C TRP A 292 4.62 28.43 14.68
N ARG A 293 3.68 28.30 15.62
CA ARG A 293 2.23 28.16 15.36
C ARG A 293 1.68 29.35 14.57
N ASN A 294 2.10 30.56 14.94
CA ASN A 294 1.60 31.79 14.33
C ASN A 294 2.27 32.10 12.99
N GLY A 295 3.50 31.64 12.79
CA GLY A 295 4.20 31.76 11.49
C GLY A 295 5.06 32.99 11.41
N GLU A 296 5.34 33.55 12.58
CA GLU A 296 6.35 34.57 12.75
C GLU A 296 7.74 33.97 12.49
N PHE A 297 7.96 32.72 12.94
CA PHE A 297 9.22 32.01 12.76
C PHE A 297 9.03 30.58 12.23
N SER A 298 9.97 30.15 11.40
CA SER A 298 10.08 28.76 10.95
C SER A 298 10.77 27.88 11.99
N MET A 299 10.73 26.55 11.81
CA MET A 299 11.48 25.63 12.66
C MET A 299 12.99 25.85 12.59
N HIS A 300 13.52 26.30 11.45
CA HIS A 300 14.92 26.72 11.37
C HIS A 300 15.18 27.92 12.29
N ASN A 301 14.33 28.95 12.25
CA ASN A 301 14.49 30.12 13.11
C ASN A 301 14.40 29.74 14.60
N VAL A 302 13.45 28.88 14.96
CA VAL A 302 13.30 28.36 16.33
C VAL A 302 14.58 27.67 16.81
N ARG A 303 15.19 26.83 15.97
CA ARG A 303 16.49 26.19 16.28
C ARG A 303 17.58 27.22 16.50
N GLN A 304 17.70 28.21 15.62
CA GLN A 304 18.73 29.25 15.71
C GLN A 304 18.55 30.16 16.93
N ILE A 305 17.31 30.47 17.31
CA ILE A 305 17.01 31.20 18.56
C ILE A 305 17.45 30.38 19.78
N ALA A 306 17.15 29.08 19.81
CA ALA A 306 17.57 28.21 20.91
C ALA A 306 19.10 28.08 21.00
N GLU A 307 19.80 27.99 19.86
CA GLU A 307 21.27 27.97 19.78
C GLU A 307 21.89 29.29 20.26
N ALA A 308 21.39 30.43 19.75
CA ALA A 308 21.83 31.76 20.17
C ALA A 308 21.58 32.00 21.67
N LEU A 309 20.49 31.47 22.21
CA LEU A 309 20.22 31.51 23.64
C LEU A 309 21.23 30.68 24.45
N GLY A 310 21.66 29.52 23.95
CA GLY A 310 22.72 28.74 24.58
C GLY A 310 24.03 29.53 24.72
N VAL A 311 24.43 30.24 23.66
CA VAL A 311 25.59 31.14 23.68
C VAL A 311 25.40 32.27 24.71
N TRP A 312 24.21 32.88 24.74
CA TRP A 312 23.88 33.93 25.70
C TRP A 312 23.93 33.43 27.16
N VAL A 313 23.40 32.23 27.45
CA VAL A 313 23.43 31.63 28.80
C VAL A 313 24.86 31.42 29.28
N LEU A 314 25.75 30.89 28.41
CA LEU A 314 27.16 30.70 28.74
C LEU A 314 27.86 32.04 29.02
N ALA A 315 27.62 33.05 28.20
CA ALA A 315 28.14 34.40 28.45
C ALA A 315 27.61 34.97 29.77
N LYS A 316 26.34 34.72 30.10
CA LYS A 316 25.70 35.20 31.32
C LYS A 316 26.22 34.52 32.59
N ILE A 317 26.60 33.24 32.51
CA ILE A 317 27.31 32.54 33.59
C ILE A 317 28.66 33.21 33.88
N ASN A 318 29.38 33.64 32.84
CA ASN A 318 30.63 34.37 33.02
C ASN A 318 30.40 35.75 33.63
N GLU A 319 29.40 36.51 33.16
CA GLU A 319 29.01 37.78 33.77
C GLU A 319 28.64 37.60 35.25
N ALA A 320 27.92 36.53 35.62
CA ALA A 320 27.59 36.24 37.01
C ALA A 320 28.87 36.05 37.87
N ASN A 321 29.91 35.39 37.35
CA ASN A 321 31.20 35.28 38.05
C ASN A 321 31.84 36.66 38.29
N GLU A 322 31.84 37.53 37.28
CA GLU A 322 32.38 38.89 37.40
C GLU A 322 31.59 39.72 38.41
N LYS A 323 30.26 39.59 38.43
CA LYS A 323 29.39 40.27 39.41
C LYS A 323 29.63 39.78 40.83
N ILE A 324 29.78 38.47 41.04
CA ILE A 324 30.12 37.89 42.33
C ILE A 324 31.44 38.49 42.82
N ALA A 325 32.51 38.42 42.01
CA ALA A 325 33.81 38.96 42.37
C ALA A 325 33.75 40.46 42.75
N LYS A 326 33.08 41.26 41.92
CA LYS A 326 32.92 42.69 42.17
C LYS A 326 32.17 42.99 43.48
N ILE A 327 31.06 42.30 43.74
CA ILE A 327 30.28 42.50 44.97
C ILE A 327 31.11 42.08 46.19
N THR A 328 31.85 40.98 46.11
CA THR A 328 32.75 40.52 47.17
C THR A 328 33.83 41.55 47.50
N GLU A 329 34.36 42.26 46.51
CA GLU A 329 35.33 43.35 46.73
C GLU A 329 34.70 44.63 47.33
N GLU A 330 33.43 44.91 47.05
CA GLU A 330 32.71 46.09 47.58
C GLU A 330 32.33 45.96 49.06
N ILE A 331 32.00 44.74 49.53
CA ILE A 331 31.49 44.49 50.89
C ILE A 331 32.44 45.00 52.00
N PRO A 332 33.75 44.71 51.99
CA PRO A 332 34.67 45.20 53.02
C PRO A 332 34.71 46.72 53.13
N GLY A 333 34.51 47.43 52.02
CA GLY A 333 34.46 48.90 51.99
C GLY A 333 33.25 49.46 52.75
N GLU A 334 32.07 48.85 52.59
CA GLU A 334 30.87 49.24 53.35
C GLU A 334 30.99 48.84 54.84
N GLU A 335 31.59 47.69 55.16
CA GLU A 335 31.86 47.28 56.55
C GLU A 335 32.85 48.24 57.26
N ALA A 336 33.84 48.76 56.54
CA ALA A 336 34.74 49.78 57.05
C ALA A 336 34.02 51.11 57.34
N LYS A 337 33.05 51.51 56.50
CA LYS A 337 32.20 52.69 56.76
C LYS A 337 31.33 52.51 58.01
N LEU A 338 30.74 51.32 58.23
CA LEU A 338 30.01 51.03 59.47
C LEU A 338 30.91 51.14 60.70
N SER A 339 32.11 50.54 60.63
CA SER A 339 33.10 50.61 61.70
C SER A 339 33.53 52.05 62.01
N ALA A 340 33.69 52.89 60.98
CA ALA A 340 33.99 54.31 61.14
C ALA A 340 32.82 55.07 61.76
N ASN A 341 31.58 54.79 61.32
CA ASN A 341 30.38 55.41 61.87
C ASN A 341 30.20 55.09 63.36
N ASN A 342 30.44 53.85 63.77
CA ASN A 342 30.38 53.44 65.18
C ASN A 342 31.40 54.18 66.05
N LYS A 343 32.65 54.31 65.59
CA LYS A 343 33.69 55.08 66.29
C LYS A 343 33.30 56.56 66.44
N GLN A 344 32.84 57.17 65.35
CA GLN A 344 32.41 58.58 65.38
C GLN A 344 31.19 58.79 66.28
N TYR A 345 30.29 57.81 66.38
CA TYR A 345 29.10 57.87 67.25
C TYR A 345 29.46 57.76 68.74
N SER A 346 30.42 56.88 69.10
CA SER A 346 30.91 56.76 70.48
C SER A 346 31.68 57.99 70.96
N ASP A 347 32.29 58.74 70.06
CA ASP A 347 33.05 59.97 70.36
C ASP A 347 32.16 61.22 70.53
N ILE A 348 30.84 61.11 70.31
CA ILE A 348 29.89 62.21 70.56
C ILE A 348 29.68 62.36 72.08
N GLY A 349 30.55 63.17 72.71
CA GLY A 349 30.57 63.36 74.17
C GLY A 349 29.33 64.03 74.76
N VAL A 350 29.16 63.84 76.09
CA VAL A 350 28.04 64.31 76.95
C VAL A 350 27.78 65.84 76.88
N LEU A 351 28.74 66.62 76.38
CA LEU A 351 28.69 68.09 76.27
C LEU A 351 28.12 68.62 74.94
N SER A 352 27.91 67.80 73.91
CA SER A 352 27.23 68.21 72.66
C SER A 352 25.81 67.64 72.57
N ARG A 353 24.92 68.05 73.49
CA ARG A 353 23.51 67.60 73.54
C ARG A 353 22.64 68.31 72.49
N THR A 354 22.84 68.00 71.21
CA THR A 354 21.91 68.37 70.15
C THR A 354 21.37 67.11 69.48
N MET A 355 20.08 66.80 69.70
CA MET A 355 19.39 65.61 69.18
C MET A 355 19.54 65.42 67.65
N GLY A 356 19.73 66.52 66.91
CA GLY A 356 19.88 66.51 65.46
C GLY A 356 21.14 65.81 64.95
N LYS A 357 22.26 65.86 65.68
CA LYS A 357 23.53 65.22 65.24
C LYS A 357 23.45 63.70 65.32
N HIS A 358 22.86 63.17 66.41
CA HIS A 358 22.64 61.73 66.57
C HIS A 358 21.66 61.20 65.52
N LYS A 359 20.57 61.93 65.24
CA LYS A 359 19.59 61.53 64.23
C LYS A 359 20.19 61.50 62.82
N ASN A 360 20.98 62.51 62.43
CA ASN A 360 21.65 62.53 61.13
C ASN A 360 22.67 61.38 60.99
N MET A 361 23.38 61.05 62.07
CA MET A 361 24.32 59.93 62.07
C MET A 361 23.60 58.57 61.97
N LEU A 362 22.46 58.42 62.65
CA LEU A 362 21.59 57.24 62.51
C LEU A 362 21.06 57.08 61.08
N ILE A 363 20.60 58.16 60.44
CA ILE A 363 20.16 58.13 59.04
C ILE A 363 21.30 57.67 58.12
N GLY A 364 22.46 58.31 58.20
CA GLY A 364 23.61 57.93 57.36
C GLY A 364 24.11 56.50 57.65
N HIS A 365 24.07 56.05 58.89
CA HIS A 365 24.41 54.67 59.25
C HIS A 365 23.38 53.67 58.72
N THR A 366 22.09 54.01 58.76
CA THR A 366 21.00 53.21 58.20
C THR A 366 21.11 53.09 56.68
N GLU A 367 21.52 54.15 55.98
CA GLU A 367 21.79 54.10 54.54
C GLU A 367 22.93 53.15 54.20
N VAL A 368 24.04 53.18 54.96
CA VAL A 368 25.16 52.24 54.79
C VAL A 368 24.73 50.81 55.08
N LEU A 369 23.96 50.55 56.15
CA LEU A 369 23.41 49.23 56.44
C LEU A 369 22.50 48.75 55.31
N THR A 370 21.62 49.61 54.81
CA THR A 370 20.72 49.30 53.68
C THR A 370 21.51 48.88 52.45
N GLN A 371 22.59 49.60 52.13
CA GLN A 371 23.46 49.25 51.02
C GLN A 371 24.26 47.96 51.27
N LEU A 372 24.81 47.77 52.46
CA LEU A 372 25.56 46.55 52.81
C LEU A 372 24.68 45.30 52.71
N TYR A 373 23.49 45.32 53.32
CA TYR A 373 22.59 44.17 53.30
C TYR A 373 21.99 43.92 51.91
N LYS A 374 21.79 44.96 51.11
CA LYS A 374 21.50 44.83 49.67
C LYS A 374 22.64 44.13 48.93
N LEU A 375 23.90 44.52 49.15
CA LEU A 375 25.08 43.87 48.54
C LEU A 375 25.18 42.40 48.97
N ARG A 376 25.03 42.09 50.26
CA ARG A 376 25.05 40.72 50.78
C ARG A 376 23.93 39.85 50.20
N THR A 377 22.72 40.37 50.07
CA THR A 377 21.62 39.63 49.42
C THR A 377 21.85 39.47 47.92
N ASN A 378 22.40 40.47 47.23
CA ASN A 378 22.76 40.37 45.82
C ASN A 378 23.90 39.37 45.60
N LEU A 379 24.87 39.27 46.50
CA LEU A 379 25.94 38.26 46.42
C LEU A 379 25.32 36.85 46.41
N ALA A 380 24.49 36.54 47.41
CA ALA A 380 23.78 35.25 47.46
C ALA A 380 22.88 35.02 46.23
N GLY A 381 22.23 36.09 45.73
CA GLY A 381 21.41 36.05 44.52
C GLY A 381 22.22 35.72 43.26
N TRP A 382 23.40 36.32 43.07
CA TRP A 382 24.26 36.05 41.92
C TRP A 382 24.97 34.69 42.00
N GLU A 383 25.34 34.24 43.20
CA GLU A 383 25.82 32.87 43.43
C GLU A 383 24.76 31.84 43.03
N PHE A 384 23.51 32.05 43.46
CA PHE A 384 22.39 31.24 43.03
C PHE A 384 22.14 31.35 41.52
N ALA A 385 22.19 32.56 40.94
CA ALA A 385 22.00 32.77 39.51
C ALA A 385 22.99 31.97 38.66
N LYS A 386 24.26 31.92 39.06
CA LYS A 386 25.28 31.08 38.42
C LYS A 386 24.88 29.59 38.44
N SER A 387 24.47 29.09 39.59
CA SER A 387 24.03 27.69 39.75
C SER A 387 22.77 27.38 38.93
N LEU A 388 21.77 28.27 38.98
CA LEU A 388 20.51 28.16 38.25
C LEU A 388 20.74 28.18 36.73
N LEU A 389 21.56 29.10 36.22
CA LEU A 389 21.90 29.16 34.79
C LEU A 389 22.64 27.89 34.34
N GLY A 390 23.48 27.30 35.18
CA GLY A 390 24.08 25.99 34.91
C GLY A 390 23.04 24.88 34.77
N ALA A 391 22.06 24.82 35.68
CA ALA A 391 20.96 23.86 35.61
C ALA A 391 20.04 24.11 34.40
N PHE A 392 19.75 25.38 34.08
CA PHE A 392 18.98 25.77 32.90
C PHE A 392 19.70 25.42 31.60
N ASN A 393 21.02 25.57 31.53
CA ASN A 393 21.80 25.20 30.35
C ASN A 393 21.67 23.70 30.00
N LEU A 394 21.58 22.83 31.00
CA LEU A 394 21.31 21.39 30.79
C LEU A 394 19.90 21.15 30.22
N GLN A 395 18.89 21.85 30.76
CA GLN A 395 17.51 21.76 30.26
C GLN A 395 17.38 22.32 28.83
N LEU A 396 18.04 23.45 28.55
CA LEU A 396 18.10 24.07 27.22
C LEU A 396 18.79 23.16 26.20
N SER A 397 19.87 22.49 26.60
CA SER A 397 20.55 21.50 25.73
C SER A 397 19.63 20.33 25.37
N SER A 398 18.74 19.91 26.28
CA SER A 398 17.73 18.91 25.96
C SER A 398 16.70 19.44 24.96
N LEU A 399 16.19 20.65 25.18
CA LEU A 399 15.25 21.31 24.27
C LEU A 399 15.83 21.50 22.87
N GLN A 400 17.10 21.90 22.76
CA GLN A 400 17.80 22.04 21.48
C GLN A 400 17.85 20.71 20.70
N ARG A 401 18.07 19.58 21.39
CA ARG A 401 18.05 18.25 20.75
C ARG A 401 16.66 17.87 20.26
N ASP A 402 15.62 18.17 21.03
CA ASP A 402 14.23 17.93 20.63
C ASP A 402 13.89 18.76 19.37
N ILE A 403 14.23 20.06 19.36
CA ILE A 403 14.03 20.95 18.21
C ILE A 403 14.81 20.45 16.97
N ALA A 404 16.07 20.04 17.15
CA ALA A 404 16.90 19.53 16.05
C ALA A 404 16.30 18.26 15.41
N THR A 405 15.69 17.41 16.23
CA THR A 405 14.99 16.20 15.76
C THR A 405 13.76 16.59 14.94
N THR A 406 12.95 17.54 15.42
CA THR A 406 11.79 18.06 14.67
C THR A 406 12.20 18.64 13.31
N VAL A 407 13.28 19.43 13.26
CA VAL A 407 13.84 19.97 12.01
C VAL A 407 14.26 18.86 11.04
N ARG A 408 14.84 17.76 11.55
CA ARG A 408 15.23 16.62 10.72
C ARG A 408 14.03 15.92 10.10
N THR A 409 12.98 15.66 10.86
CA THR A 409 11.72 15.08 10.35
C THR A 409 11.16 15.90 9.19
N LEU A 410 11.06 17.22 9.38
CA LEU A 410 10.62 18.16 8.33
C LEU A 410 11.50 18.09 7.07
N THR A 411 12.82 17.94 7.24
CA THR A 411 13.76 17.90 6.11
C THR A 411 13.63 16.62 5.29
N ILE A 412 13.47 15.45 5.94
CA ILE A 412 13.30 14.16 5.27
C ILE A 412 12.01 14.15 4.43
N SER A 413 10.94 14.77 4.92
CA SER A 413 9.69 14.84 4.18
C SER A 413 9.79 15.64 2.87
N ILE A 414 10.62 16.70 2.82
CA ILE A 414 10.89 17.45 1.58
C ILE A 414 11.43 16.51 0.50
N GLU A 415 12.44 15.70 0.82
CA GLU A 415 13.05 14.77 -0.15
C GLU A 415 12.01 13.75 -0.68
N SER A 416 11.12 13.27 0.18
CA SER A 416 10.05 12.36 -0.22
C SER A 416 9.04 13.01 -1.16
N PHE A 417 8.64 14.27 -0.90
CA PHE A 417 7.74 14.99 -1.79
C PHE A 417 8.41 15.30 -3.13
N GLU A 418 9.69 15.71 -3.12
CA GLU A 418 10.46 15.94 -4.35
C GLU A 418 10.59 14.68 -5.19
N ASN A 419 10.80 13.51 -4.56
CA ASN A 419 10.84 12.23 -5.28
C ASN A 419 9.46 11.85 -5.83
N GLY A 420 8.38 12.01 -5.05
CA GLY A 420 7.01 11.81 -5.55
C GLY A 420 6.69 12.68 -6.76
N LEU A 421 7.09 13.96 -6.74
CA LEU A 421 6.94 14.87 -7.88
C LEU A 421 7.74 14.41 -9.12
N LYS A 422 8.94 13.85 -8.94
CA LYS A 422 9.75 13.31 -10.05
C LYS A 422 9.17 12.03 -10.66
N GLU A 423 8.32 11.31 -9.95
CA GLU A 423 7.71 10.07 -10.45
C GLU A 423 6.37 10.30 -11.16
N ARG A 424 5.73 11.45 -10.95
CA ARG A 424 4.44 11.79 -11.56
C ARG A 424 4.60 12.68 -12.78
N LEU A 425 3.59 12.64 -13.64
CA LEU A 425 3.54 13.34 -14.93
C LEU A 425 4.82 13.08 -15.72
N GLN A 426 5.26 11.83 -15.86
CA GLN A 426 6.46 11.45 -16.61
C GLN A 426 6.21 11.21 -18.11
N ASP A 427 4.97 11.44 -18.55
CA ASP A 427 4.54 11.13 -19.92
C ASP A 427 5.26 11.97 -20.96
N LYS A 428 5.60 11.34 -22.09
CA LYS A 428 6.29 11.96 -23.23
C LYS A 428 5.35 12.31 -24.39
N GLY A 429 4.05 12.17 -24.20
CA GLY A 429 3.01 12.43 -25.19
C GLY A 429 1.90 11.37 -25.19
N LEU A 430 1.09 11.36 -26.25
CA LEU A 430 0.03 10.36 -26.43
C LEU A 430 0.64 8.99 -26.77
N GLU A 431 0.76 8.13 -25.76
CA GLU A 431 1.26 6.76 -25.92
C GLU A 431 0.10 5.77 -25.96
N LEU A 432 -0.26 5.32 -27.15
CA LEU A 432 -1.38 4.38 -27.31
C LEU A 432 -1.09 3.00 -26.72
N ASN A 433 0.19 2.63 -26.57
CA ASN A 433 0.63 1.31 -26.11
C ASN A 433 0.33 1.08 -24.62
N ASP A 434 0.37 2.12 -23.78
CA ASP A 434 0.11 2.00 -22.36
C ASP A 434 -1.35 1.60 -22.06
N HIS A 435 -1.58 0.82 -21.01
CA HIS A 435 -2.93 0.34 -20.66
C HIS A 435 -3.89 1.49 -20.31
N VAL A 436 -3.36 2.60 -19.81
CA VAL A 436 -4.07 3.89 -19.70
C VAL A 436 -3.52 4.84 -20.75
N ILE A 437 -4.37 5.22 -21.71
CA ILE A 437 -4.09 6.25 -22.69
C ILE A 437 -4.39 7.59 -22.03
N ARG A 438 -3.33 8.33 -21.70
CA ARG A 438 -3.43 9.65 -21.09
C ARG A 438 -3.74 10.70 -22.14
N PHE A 439 -4.98 11.21 -22.13
CA PHE A 439 -5.50 12.10 -23.15
C PHE A 439 -5.65 13.53 -22.60
N TYR A 440 -4.51 14.18 -22.35
CA TYR A 440 -4.45 15.52 -21.77
C TYR A 440 -3.21 16.29 -22.24
N ASP A 441 -3.21 17.61 -22.04
CA ASP A 441 -2.07 18.48 -22.32
C ASP A 441 -1.25 18.67 -21.04
N ARG A 442 -0.20 17.85 -20.89
CA ARG A 442 0.71 17.87 -19.74
C ARG A 442 1.34 19.24 -19.54
N ASP A 443 1.81 19.89 -20.60
CA ASP A 443 2.51 21.16 -20.50
C ASP A 443 1.56 22.25 -20.01
N LYS A 444 0.29 22.24 -20.43
CA LYS A 444 -0.73 23.12 -19.87
C LYS A 444 -0.95 22.90 -18.37
N VAL A 445 -1.00 21.65 -17.90
CA VAL A 445 -1.14 21.37 -16.45
C VAL A 445 0.06 21.94 -15.68
N ILE A 446 1.28 21.70 -16.17
CA ILE A 446 2.51 22.20 -15.52
C ILE A 446 2.58 23.73 -15.55
N GLN A 447 2.18 24.37 -16.66
CA GLN A 447 2.16 25.84 -16.79
C GLN A 447 1.14 26.53 -15.87
N ARG A 448 0.12 25.80 -15.37
CA ARG A 448 -0.86 26.32 -14.42
C ARG A 448 -0.44 26.16 -12.97
N LEU A 449 0.53 25.30 -12.69
CA LEU A 449 1.03 25.06 -11.33
C LEU A 449 1.53 26.34 -10.62
N PRO A 450 2.22 27.29 -11.30
CA PRO A 450 2.59 28.58 -10.70
C PRO A 450 1.40 29.37 -10.15
N ASP A 451 0.19 29.23 -10.72
CA ASP A 451 -1.01 29.91 -10.23
C ASP A 451 -1.33 29.50 -8.78
N PHE A 452 -1.01 28.25 -8.41
CA PHE A 452 -1.16 27.71 -7.05
C PHE A 452 0.04 28.08 -6.17
N VAL A 453 1.26 27.90 -6.68
CA VAL A 453 2.51 28.12 -5.93
C VAL A 453 2.69 29.59 -5.54
N LEU A 454 2.41 30.52 -6.46
CA LEU A 454 2.61 31.96 -6.27
C LEU A 454 1.43 32.63 -5.55
N ASN A 455 0.35 31.89 -5.27
CA ASN A 455 -0.75 32.41 -4.48
C ASN A 455 -0.40 32.44 -2.99
N LYS A 456 0.16 33.56 -2.54
CA LYS A 456 0.58 33.79 -1.16
C LYS A 456 -0.50 33.48 -0.12
N ASN A 457 -1.75 33.87 -0.38
CA ASN A 457 -2.84 33.63 0.57
C ASN A 457 -3.17 32.14 0.71
N LEU A 458 -3.20 31.41 -0.41
CA LEU A 458 -3.39 29.96 -0.43
C LEU A 458 -2.25 29.26 0.33
N GLN A 459 -1.00 29.66 0.08
CA GLN A 459 0.16 29.07 0.73
C GLN A 459 0.20 29.34 2.24
N HIS A 460 -0.13 30.56 2.67
CA HIS A 460 -0.24 30.87 4.10
C HIS A 460 -1.36 30.09 4.78
N THR A 461 -2.53 29.99 4.14
CA THR A 461 -3.68 29.22 4.65
C THR A 461 -3.32 27.74 4.79
N THR A 462 -2.65 27.17 3.80
CA THR A 462 -2.19 25.77 3.81
C THR A 462 -1.22 25.50 4.95
N ALA A 463 -0.15 26.28 5.07
CA ALA A 463 0.81 26.11 6.16
C ALA A 463 0.19 26.36 7.55
N SER A 464 -0.78 27.27 7.67
CA SER A 464 -1.53 27.49 8.92
C SER A 464 -2.36 26.27 9.31
N ASN A 465 -3.13 25.73 8.35
CA ASN A 465 -3.93 24.52 8.56
C ASN A 465 -3.06 23.32 8.97
N VAL A 466 -1.92 23.14 8.32
CA VAL A 466 -0.96 22.07 8.63
C VAL A 466 -0.45 22.21 10.06
N ARG A 467 0.03 23.39 10.48
CA ARG A 467 0.52 23.60 11.85
C ARG A 467 -0.55 23.34 12.90
N ASN A 468 -1.77 23.81 12.65
CA ASN A 468 -2.89 23.59 13.57
C ASN A 468 -3.24 22.10 13.70
N ARG A 469 -3.23 21.33 12.61
CA ARG A 469 -3.44 19.88 12.64
C ARG A 469 -2.34 19.16 13.40
N LEU A 470 -1.07 19.46 13.09
CA LEU A 470 0.09 18.85 13.75
C LEU A 470 0.09 19.13 15.26
N LEU A 471 -0.17 20.38 15.66
CA LEU A 471 -0.26 20.75 17.07
C LEU A 471 -1.51 20.19 17.76
N GLY A 472 -2.59 19.97 17.00
CA GLY A 472 -3.81 19.31 17.47
C GLY A 472 -3.57 17.87 17.89
N ILE A 473 -2.74 17.12 17.16
CA ILE A 473 -2.35 15.73 17.49
C ILE A 473 -1.65 15.64 18.85
N LEU A 474 -0.92 16.69 19.25
CA LEU A 474 -0.21 16.71 20.53
C LEU A 474 -1.16 16.80 21.74
N GLY A 475 -2.33 17.41 21.57
CA GLY A 475 -3.32 17.68 22.61
C GLY A 475 -2.91 18.83 23.53
N ASN A 476 -3.22 18.72 24.82
CA ASN A 476 -2.99 19.79 25.81
C ASN A 476 -1.51 20.03 26.14
N THR A 477 -0.63 19.08 25.83
CA THR A 477 0.81 19.17 26.14
C THR A 477 1.59 19.30 24.84
N GLN A 478 1.72 20.52 24.36
CA GLN A 478 2.46 20.86 23.15
C GLN A 478 3.92 21.14 23.50
N THR A 479 4.77 20.13 23.29
CA THR A 479 6.23 20.18 23.47
C THR A 479 6.91 19.55 22.25
N PHE A 480 8.15 19.92 21.96
CA PHE A 480 8.91 19.30 20.86
C PHE A 480 9.20 17.83 21.14
N GLY A 481 9.39 17.46 22.42
CA GLY A 481 9.49 16.04 22.82
C GLY A 481 8.23 15.25 22.49
N ASN A 482 7.03 15.81 22.71
CA ASN A 482 5.77 15.18 22.31
C ASN A 482 5.57 15.18 20.79
N PHE A 483 6.03 16.23 20.10
CA PHE A 483 6.03 16.27 18.65
C PHE A 483 6.82 15.08 18.09
N ASN A 484 8.05 14.89 18.54
CA ASN A 484 8.93 13.83 18.05
C ASN A 484 8.46 12.41 18.41
N SER A 485 7.65 12.24 19.46
CA SER A 485 7.12 10.92 19.85
C SER A 485 5.81 10.55 19.16
N LYS A 486 5.00 11.55 18.76
CA LYS A 486 3.67 11.32 18.17
C LYS A 486 3.63 11.52 16.64
N ILE A 487 4.47 12.40 16.11
CA ILE A 487 4.49 12.76 14.69
C ILE A 487 5.59 11.94 14.01
N THR A 488 5.21 10.77 13.50
CA THR A 488 6.09 9.96 12.63
C THR A 488 6.14 10.55 11.22
N ASP A 489 7.08 10.10 10.40
CA ASP A 489 7.21 10.53 9.00
C ASP A 489 5.89 10.30 8.22
N VAL A 490 5.22 9.17 8.46
CA VAL A 490 3.92 8.83 7.84
C VAL A 490 2.83 9.81 8.30
N VAL A 491 2.67 10.02 9.61
CA VAL A 491 1.65 10.95 10.14
C VAL A 491 1.88 12.37 9.64
N PHE A 492 3.14 12.79 9.53
CA PHE A 492 3.50 14.10 9.01
C PHE A 492 3.14 14.24 7.53
N GLN A 493 3.50 13.24 6.71
CA GLN A 493 3.16 13.21 5.28
C GLN A 493 1.66 13.20 5.05
N ASP A 494 0.91 12.34 5.75
CA ASP A 494 -0.55 12.25 5.62
C ASP A 494 -1.21 13.59 5.99
N THR A 495 -0.79 14.20 7.12
CA THR A 495 -1.33 15.49 7.56
C THR A 495 -1.10 16.60 6.53
N LEU A 496 0.09 16.62 5.92
CA LEU A 496 0.45 17.58 4.89
C LEU A 496 -0.32 17.35 3.60
N SER A 497 -0.38 16.11 3.13
CA SER A 497 -1.09 15.73 1.90
C SER A 497 -2.58 16.03 2.03
N GLU A 498 -3.23 15.63 3.12
CA GLU A 498 -4.65 15.90 3.33
C GLU A 498 -4.96 17.40 3.39
N ALA A 499 -4.17 18.19 4.13
CA ALA A 499 -4.40 19.63 4.24
C ALA A 499 -4.15 20.34 2.90
N SER A 500 -3.14 19.90 2.16
CA SER A 500 -2.77 20.45 0.86
C SER A 500 -3.80 20.08 -0.21
N GLU A 501 -4.29 18.84 -0.22
CA GLU A 501 -5.32 18.37 -1.15
C GLU A 501 -6.64 19.12 -0.94
N GLN A 502 -7.10 19.24 0.31
CA GLN A 502 -8.33 19.97 0.61
C GLN A 502 -8.25 21.43 0.14
N ASN A 503 -7.11 22.10 0.37
CA ASN A 503 -6.92 23.47 -0.09
C ASN A 503 -6.74 23.56 -1.61
N ALA A 504 -6.08 22.59 -2.25
CA ALA A 504 -5.94 22.51 -3.71
C ALA A 504 -7.31 22.42 -4.37
N ASN A 505 -8.17 21.53 -3.88
CA ASN A 505 -9.52 21.32 -4.40
C ASN A 505 -10.38 22.58 -4.25
N VAL A 506 -10.43 23.15 -3.03
CA VAL A 506 -11.18 24.40 -2.77
C VAL A 506 -10.72 25.51 -3.71
N TRP A 507 -9.42 25.65 -3.93
CA TRP A 507 -8.91 26.73 -4.77
C TRP A 507 -9.11 26.47 -6.26
N HIS A 508 -8.90 25.23 -6.71
CA HIS A 508 -9.18 24.82 -8.08
C HIS A 508 -10.65 25.08 -8.46
N ASP A 509 -11.57 24.81 -7.54
CA ASP A 509 -13.01 25.06 -7.74
C ASP A 509 -13.33 26.56 -7.90
N THR A 510 -12.47 27.47 -7.41
CA THR A 510 -12.63 28.93 -7.59
C THR A 510 -12.08 29.46 -8.91
N LEU A 511 -11.31 28.65 -9.65
CA LEU A 511 -10.77 29.06 -10.94
C LEU A 511 -11.88 29.24 -11.98
N PRO A 512 -11.75 30.18 -12.94
CA PRO A 512 -12.65 30.24 -14.09
C PRO A 512 -12.64 28.90 -14.82
N LYS A 513 -13.79 28.46 -15.37
CA LYS A 513 -13.91 27.16 -16.06
C LYS A 513 -12.82 26.92 -17.11
N GLN A 514 -12.42 27.94 -17.88
CA GLN A 514 -11.35 27.81 -18.89
C GLN A 514 -9.93 27.64 -18.30
N HIS A 515 -9.76 27.82 -17.00
CA HIS A 515 -8.51 27.64 -16.24
C HIS A 515 -8.50 26.33 -15.44
N GLN A 516 -9.65 25.66 -15.26
CA GLN A 516 -9.75 24.40 -14.56
C GLN A 516 -9.16 23.26 -15.41
N PHE A 517 -8.25 22.49 -14.81
CA PHE A 517 -7.59 21.33 -15.44
C PHE A 517 -8.00 19.97 -14.86
N MET A 518 -8.90 19.96 -13.88
CA MET A 518 -9.53 18.76 -13.30
C MET A 518 -11.05 18.92 -13.44
N GLY A 519 -11.81 17.84 -13.31
CA GLY A 519 -13.25 17.81 -13.58
C GLY A 519 -13.58 17.93 -15.08
N GLN A 520 -12.62 17.65 -15.96
CA GLN A 520 -12.82 17.76 -17.41
C GLN A 520 -13.50 16.52 -17.97
N SER A 521 -14.36 16.70 -18.97
CA SER A 521 -14.99 15.59 -19.67
C SER A 521 -14.03 15.00 -20.70
N ILE A 522 -13.73 13.70 -20.59
CA ILE A 522 -12.94 13.01 -21.62
C ILE A 522 -13.67 13.01 -22.97
N VAL A 523 -15.00 12.97 -22.97
CA VAL A 523 -15.81 13.01 -24.20
C VAL A 523 -15.64 14.35 -24.89
N GLN A 524 -15.67 15.45 -24.13
CA GLN A 524 -15.43 16.79 -24.66
C GLN A 524 -14.03 16.90 -25.27
N LYS A 525 -13.00 16.37 -24.58
CA LYS A 525 -11.63 16.35 -25.09
C LYS A 525 -11.47 15.55 -26.39
N LEU A 526 -12.11 14.39 -26.47
CA LEU A 526 -12.13 13.60 -27.70
C LEU A 526 -12.87 14.34 -28.82
N GLN A 527 -13.96 15.05 -28.51
CA GLN A 527 -14.66 15.87 -29.49
C GLN A 527 -13.76 17.01 -30.00
N GLU A 528 -13.06 17.73 -29.12
CA GLU A 528 -12.12 18.80 -29.51
C GLU A 528 -11.05 18.29 -30.50
N GLU A 529 -10.53 17.07 -30.30
CA GLU A 529 -9.47 16.49 -31.15
C GLU A 529 -9.97 15.88 -32.46
N PHE A 530 -11.18 15.32 -32.47
CA PHE A 530 -11.69 14.51 -33.58
C PHE A 530 -12.90 15.09 -34.30
N ALA A 531 -13.50 16.18 -33.81
CA ALA A 531 -14.65 16.81 -34.46
C ALA A 531 -14.35 17.15 -35.93
N GLY A 532 -15.25 16.72 -36.83
CA GLY A 532 -15.11 16.93 -38.27
C GLY A 532 -14.17 15.96 -38.99
N ASN A 533 -13.56 14.99 -38.30
CA ASN A 533 -12.69 13.98 -38.90
C ASN A 533 -13.02 12.55 -38.43
N ASP A 534 -14.17 12.04 -38.89
CA ASP A 534 -14.69 10.72 -38.52
C ASP A 534 -13.69 9.58 -38.87
N LEU A 535 -12.92 9.72 -39.96
CA LEU A 535 -11.92 8.72 -40.35
C LEU A 535 -10.76 8.61 -39.34
N LYS A 536 -10.32 9.75 -38.77
CA LYS A 536 -9.29 9.77 -37.72
C LYS A 536 -9.84 9.16 -36.42
N LEU A 537 -11.09 9.44 -36.06
CA LEU A 537 -11.77 8.81 -34.92
C LEU A 537 -11.86 7.30 -35.07
N THR A 538 -12.33 6.80 -36.21
CA THR A 538 -12.44 5.36 -36.47
C THR A 538 -11.08 4.66 -36.40
N LYS A 539 -10.02 5.30 -36.91
CA LYS A 539 -8.65 4.76 -36.80
C LYS A 539 -8.19 4.70 -35.34
N PHE A 540 -8.40 5.77 -34.57
CA PHE A 540 -8.07 5.82 -33.15
C PHE A 540 -8.77 4.70 -32.37
N VAL A 541 -10.09 4.55 -32.52
CA VAL A 541 -10.87 3.50 -31.87
C VAL A 541 -10.39 2.09 -32.27
N ARG A 542 -10.05 1.87 -33.55
CA ARG A 542 -9.47 0.61 -34.02
C ARG A 542 -8.17 0.26 -33.30
N ASP A 543 -7.26 1.23 -33.20
CA ASP A 543 -5.95 1.05 -32.60
C ASP A 543 -6.07 0.72 -31.09
N ILE A 544 -7.08 1.28 -30.42
CA ILE A 544 -7.39 1.01 -29.00
C ILE A 544 -7.96 -0.40 -28.85
N ILE A 545 -8.96 -0.79 -29.64
CA ILE A 545 -9.60 -2.12 -29.56
C ILE A 545 -8.59 -3.25 -29.76
N ARG A 546 -7.65 -3.07 -30.70
CA ARG A 546 -6.57 -4.04 -30.92
C ARG A 546 -5.71 -4.25 -29.67
N GLN A 547 -5.62 -3.25 -28.79
CA GLN A 547 -4.78 -3.31 -27.60
C GLN A 547 -5.53 -3.72 -26.33
N SER A 548 -6.86 -3.54 -26.27
CA SER A 548 -7.70 -4.01 -25.15
C SER A 548 -8.03 -5.51 -25.18
N GLY A 549 -7.52 -6.27 -26.16
CA GLY A 549 -7.74 -7.72 -26.23
C GLY A 549 -7.30 -8.44 -24.95
N SER A 550 -7.86 -9.64 -24.72
CA SER A 550 -7.57 -10.39 -23.49
C SER A 550 -6.08 -10.76 -23.38
N TYR A 551 -5.51 -10.70 -22.17
CA TYR A 551 -4.11 -11.03 -21.85
C TYR A 551 -3.83 -12.54 -21.88
N LEU A 552 -4.34 -13.25 -22.87
CA LEU A 552 -4.10 -14.67 -23.09
C LEU A 552 -4.20 -14.98 -24.57
N GLN A 553 -3.26 -15.78 -25.08
CA GLN A 553 -3.33 -16.24 -26.46
C GLN A 553 -4.13 -17.54 -26.56
N PHE A 554 -4.79 -17.71 -27.69
CA PHE A 554 -5.62 -18.88 -27.95
C PHE A 554 -5.08 -19.70 -29.12
N ASN A 555 -5.15 -21.03 -28.99
CA ASN A 555 -4.82 -21.97 -30.05
C ASN A 555 -6.04 -22.20 -30.96
N THR A 556 -5.99 -21.61 -32.15
CA THR A 556 -7.05 -21.70 -33.16
C THR A 556 -7.32 -23.14 -33.63
N ASP A 557 -6.31 -24.01 -33.68
CA ASP A 557 -6.47 -25.40 -34.10
C ASP A 557 -7.30 -26.19 -33.09
N GLU A 558 -7.06 -25.96 -31.80
CA GLU A 558 -7.86 -26.58 -30.74
C GLU A 558 -9.27 -25.98 -30.68
N ILE A 559 -9.43 -24.66 -30.88
CA ILE A 559 -10.76 -24.04 -30.96
C ILE A 559 -11.62 -24.66 -32.06
N ASN A 560 -11.03 -24.89 -33.24
CA ASN A 560 -11.75 -25.37 -34.42
C ASN A 560 -11.86 -26.90 -34.50
N LYS A 561 -11.32 -27.63 -33.51
CA LYS A 561 -11.33 -29.09 -33.47
C LYS A 561 -12.76 -29.61 -33.36
N LYS A 562 -13.06 -30.71 -34.06
CA LYS A 562 -14.36 -31.40 -34.04
C LYS A 562 -14.17 -32.90 -33.80
N GLY A 563 -15.14 -33.54 -33.18
CA GLY A 563 -15.13 -34.99 -32.91
C GLY A 563 -15.79 -35.34 -31.58
N ASP A 564 -15.79 -36.63 -31.25
CA ASP A 564 -16.33 -37.13 -29.99
C ASP A 564 -15.63 -36.48 -28.78
N GLY A 565 -16.42 -36.16 -27.75
CA GLY A 565 -15.91 -35.43 -26.58
C GLY A 565 -15.72 -33.92 -26.78
N ILE A 566 -16.08 -33.38 -27.96
CA ILE A 566 -16.08 -31.94 -28.28
C ILE A 566 -17.50 -31.44 -28.53
N PRO A 567 -17.93 -30.34 -27.91
CA PRO A 567 -19.21 -29.71 -28.22
C PRO A 567 -19.26 -29.15 -29.66
N ASP A 568 -20.39 -29.31 -30.34
CA ASP A 568 -20.59 -28.84 -31.73
C ASP A 568 -20.48 -27.31 -31.91
N ARG A 569 -20.68 -26.54 -30.83
CA ARG A 569 -20.53 -25.09 -30.80
C ARG A 569 -19.30 -24.72 -29.97
N PRO A 570 -18.35 -23.94 -30.52
CA PRO A 570 -17.16 -23.54 -29.78
C PRO A 570 -17.56 -22.72 -28.55
N ASN A 571 -17.21 -23.22 -27.37
CA ASN A 571 -17.46 -22.57 -26.09
C ASN A 571 -16.30 -21.60 -25.79
N LYS A 572 -16.33 -20.43 -26.44
CA LYS A 572 -15.45 -19.29 -26.12
C LYS A 572 -16.32 -18.05 -26.26
N VAL A 573 -16.83 -17.55 -25.13
CA VAL A 573 -17.68 -16.35 -25.13
C VAL A 573 -16.80 -15.15 -24.82
N VAL A 574 -16.80 -14.19 -25.75
CA VAL A 574 -16.10 -12.91 -25.59
C VAL A 574 -17.15 -11.85 -25.35
N THR A 575 -17.01 -11.09 -24.27
CA THR A 575 -17.81 -9.90 -24.01
C THR A 575 -16.93 -8.69 -23.92
N TYR A 576 -17.32 -7.65 -24.64
CA TYR A 576 -16.72 -6.33 -24.61
C TYR A 576 -17.65 -5.36 -23.89
N THR A 577 -17.15 -4.74 -22.82
CA THR A 577 -17.86 -3.70 -22.08
C THR A 577 -17.12 -2.38 -22.27
N VAL A 578 -17.80 -1.39 -22.85
CA VAL A 578 -17.28 -0.02 -23.01
C VAL A 578 -18.09 0.90 -22.14
N ILE A 579 -17.48 1.47 -21.10
CA ILE A 579 -18.14 2.39 -20.17
C ILE A 579 -17.78 3.81 -20.58
N ILE A 580 -18.78 4.61 -20.96
CA ILE A 580 -18.61 5.96 -21.50
C ILE A 580 -19.32 6.97 -20.57
N PRO A 581 -18.67 8.08 -20.18
CA PRO A 581 -19.34 9.12 -19.41
C PRO A 581 -20.48 9.76 -20.18
N HIS A 582 -21.57 10.04 -19.47
CA HIS A 582 -22.70 10.76 -20.02
C HIS A 582 -22.30 12.21 -20.31
N ALA A 583 -22.48 12.61 -21.56
CA ALA A 583 -22.14 13.93 -22.06
C ALA A 583 -23.36 14.49 -22.82
N ALA A 584 -24.21 15.23 -22.09
CA ALA A 584 -25.49 15.71 -22.61
C ALA A 584 -25.32 16.82 -23.68
N GLU A 585 -24.24 17.61 -23.60
CA GLU A 585 -23.95 18.69 -24.55
C GLU A 585 -23.31 18.14 -25.83
N GLU A 586 -22.65 16.97 -25.75
CA GLU A 586 -21.89 16.34 -26.82
C GLU A 586 -22.57 15.08 -27.41
N GLN A 587 -23.90 14.95 -27.27
CA GLN A 587 -24.63 13.73 -27.64
C GLN A 587 -24.40 13.25 -29.08
N ASP A 588 -24.26 14.17 -30.04
CA ASP A 588 -24.00 13.81 -31.43
C ASP A 588 -22.63 13.17 -31.62
N PHE A 589 -21.62 13.64 -30.88
CA PHE A 589 -20.29 13.04 -30.89
C PHE A 589 -20.28 11.69 -30.16
N VAL A 590 -20.98 11.58 -29.02
CA VAL A 590 -21.13 10.30 -28.30
C VAL A 590 -21.71 9.22 -29.21
N LYS A 591 -22.78 9.52 -29.96
CA LYS A 591 -23.37 8.55 -30.92
C LYS A 591 -22.35 8.06 -31.95
N LYS A 592 -21.55 8.96 -32.52
CA LYS A 592 -20.47 8.60 -33.46
C LYS A 592 -19.39 7.74 -32.81
N LEU A 593 -19.02 8.06 -31.57
CA LEU A 593 -18.04 7.30 -30.80
C LEU A 593 -18.54 5.89 -30.48
N GLU A 594 -19.79 5.76 -30.03
CA GLU A 594 -20.43 4.46 -29.79
C GLU A 594 -20.50 3.64 -31.07
N GLU A 595 -20.90 4.23 -32.19
CA GLU A 595 -20.92 3.56 -33.48
C GLU A 595 -19.53 3.09 -33.91
N ALA A 596 -18.50 3.93 -33.74
CA ALA A 596 -17.11 3.56 -34.01
C ALA A 596 -16.66 2.37 -33.14
N PHE A 597 -17.02 2.34 -31.85
CA PHE A 597 -16.74 1.18 -30.99
C PHE A 597 -17.48 -0.06 -31.47
N ARG A 598 -18.79 0.01 -31.72
CA ARG A 598 -19.59 -1.14 -32.19
C ARG A 598 -19.04 -1.71 -33.49
N GLN A 599 -18.80 -0.87 -34.48
CA GLN A 599 -18.27 -1.29 -35.78
C GLN A 599 -16.92 -1.99 -35.64
N ASN A 600 -15.96 -1.40 -34.93
CA ASN A 600 -14.62 -1.99 -34.81
C ASN A 600 -14.61 -3.24 -33.90
N ILE A 601 -15.41 -3.31 -32.83
CA ILE A 601 -15.52 -4.52 -32.00
C ILE A 601 -16.16 -5.65 -32.80
N SER A 602 -17.16 -5.37 -33.63
CA SER A 602 -17.82 -6.40 -34.44
C SER A 602 -16.88 -7.07 -35.45
N THR A 603 -15.77 -6.42 -35.82
CA THR A 603 -14.75 -7.01 -36.70
C THR A 603 -13.87 -8.07 -36.01
N THR A 604 -13.92 -8.20 -34.68
CA THR A 604 -13.12 -9.19 -33.94
C THR A 604 -13.78 -10.56 -33.83
N GLY A 605 -14.99 -10.72 -34.37
CA GLY A 605 -15.71 -11.99 -34.47
C GLY A 605 -17.05 -11.98 -33.75
N ASN A 606 -17.48 -13.14 -33.26
CA ASN A 606 -18.73 -13.28 -32.51
C ASN A 606 -18.52 -12.81 -31.06
N VAL A 607 -18.77 -11.53 -30.81
CA VAL A 607 -18.53 -10.84 -29.53
C VAL A 607 -19.82 -10.22 -29.03
N SER A 608 -20.12 -10.41 -27.74
CA SER A 608 -21.18 -9.67 -27.06
C SER A 608 -20.70 -8.24 -26.75
N ILE A 609 -21.44 -7.22 -27.19
CA ILE A 609 -21.04 -5.81 -27.04
C ILE A 609 -21.99 -5.11 -26.09
N SER A 610 -21.48 -4.69 -24.94
CA SER A 610 -22.16 -3.82 -24.00
C SER A 610 -21.50 -2.44 -24.00
N ILE A 611 -22.22 -1.41 -24.42
CA ILE A 611 -21.76 -0.02 -24.31
C ILE A 611 -22.63 0.65 -23.27
N VAL A 612 -22.02 1.14 -22.18
CA VAL A 612 -22.73 1.59 -20.99
C VAL A 612 -22.49 3.08 -20.77
N PRO A 613 -23.49 3.94 -20.98
CA PRO A 613 -23.43 5.34 -20.59
C PRO A 613 -23.59 5.46 -19.07
N GLN A 614 -22.69 6.21 -18.42
CA GLN A 614 -22.65 6.37 -16.97
C GLN A 614 -22.67 7.85 -16.54
N ASN A 615 -23.36 8.20 -15.45
CA ASN A 615 -23.53 9.58 -14.99
C ASN A 615 -22.82 9.92 -13.66
N ASP A 616 -21.88 9.07 -13.21
CA ASP A 616 -21.03 9.39 -12.05
C ASP A 616 -20.09 10.55 -12.40
N LEU A 617 -20.30 11.68 -11.71
CA LEU A 617 -19.52 12.90 -11.87
C LEU A 617 -18.01 12.66 -11.65
N ARG A 618 -17.66 11.72 -10.78
CA ARG A 618 -16.27 11.40 -10.43
C ARG A 618 -15.55 10.65 -11.54
N ARG A 619 -16.28 10.12 -12.54
CA ARG A 619 -15.73 9.31 -13.64
C ARG A 619 -15.90 9.98 -15.00
N ARG A 620 -16.12 11.30 -15.03
CA ARG A 620 -16.24 12.07 -16.29
C ARG A 620 -14.96 12.14 -17.10
N HIS A 621 -13.83 11.89 -16.46
CA HIS A 621 -12.50 11.99 -17.04
C HIS A 621 -12.02 10.71 -17.74
N GLU A 622 -12.82 9.65 -17.80
CA GLU A 622 -12.36 8.36 -18.35
C GLU A 622 -13.40 7.58 -19.16
N ILE A 623 -12.92 6.84 -20.16
CA ILE A 623 -13.65 5.77 -20.85
C ILE A 623 -12.92 4.46 -20.54
N VAL A 624 -13.66 3.44 -20.12
CA VAL A 624 -13.10 2.14 -19.76
C VAL A 624 -13.53 1.08 -20.76
N LEU A 625 -12.57 0.36 -21.31
CA LEU A 625 -12.78 -0.80 -22.16
C LEU A 625 -12.33 -2.04 -21.40
N MET A 626 -13.28 -2.92 -21.13
CA MET A 626 -13.04 -4.21 -20.51
C MET A 626 -13.43 -5.31 -21.47
N THR A 627 -12.57 -6.31 -21.59
CA THR A 627 -12.86 -7.53 -22.35
C THR A 627 -12.78 -8.70 -21.39
N VAL A 628 -13.81 -9.54 -21.37
CA VAL A 628 -13.79 -10.80 -20.65
C VAL A 628 -14.06 -11.91 -21.64
N THR A 629 -13.14 -12.86 -21.68
CA THR A 629 -13.32 -14.09 -22.44
C THR A 629 -13.48 -15.22 -21.45
N ASN A 630 -14.56 -15.99 -21.53
CA ASN A 630 -14.86 -17.09 -20.62
C ASN A 630 -15.40 -18.32 -21.36
N LEU A 631 -15.80 -19.34 -20.58
CA LEU A 631 -16.41 -20.59 -21.04
C LEU A 631 -15.51 -21.50 -21.87
N PHE A 632 -14.18 -21.33 -21.81
CA PHE A 632 -13.25 -22.14 -22.59
C PHE A 632 -12.54 -23.23 -21.77
N PRO A 633 -12.26 -24.40 -22.38
CA PRO A 633 -11.38 -25.40 -21.78
C PRO A 633 -9.90 -25.03 -21.92
N LEU A 634 -9.05 -25.56 -21.03
CA LEU A 634 -7.61 -25.26 -21.01
C LEU A 634 -6.89 -25.56 -22.33
N ARG A 635 -7.33 -26.55 -23.12
CA ARG A 635 -6.75 -26.84 -24.45
C ARG A 635 -6.78 -25.67 -25.43
N PHE A 636 -7.68 -24.69 -25.21
CA PHE A 636 -7.72 -23.47 -26.02
C PHE A 636 -6.54 -22.53 -25.71
N VAL A 637 -5.89 -22.67 -24.56
CA VAL A 637 -4.80 -21.78 -24.15
C VAL A 637 -3.55 -22.04 -24.97
N GLY A 638 -3.06 -21.01 -25.67
CA GLY A 638 -1.91 -21.12 -26.58
C GLY A 638 -0.63 -21.58 -25.89
N GLN A 639 -0.36 -21.04 -24.69
CA GLN A 639 0.82 -21.37 -23.89
C GLN A 639 0.79 -22.80 -23.32
N LEU A 640 -0.37 -23.47 -23.29
CA LEU A 640 -0.50 -24.79 -22.67
C LEU A 640 0.41 -25.83 -23.34
N LYS A 641 0.60 -25.74 -24.66
CA LYS A 641 1.50 -26.65 -25.40
C LYS A 641 2.92 -26.61 -24.85
N TYR A 642 3.44 -25.41 -24.62
CA TYR A 642 4.78 -25.21 -24.08
C TYR A 642 4.91 -25.70 -22.63
N LEU A 643 3.89 -25.47 -21.81
CA LEU A 643 3.84 -26.01 -20.44
C LEU A 643 3.82 -27.54 -20.45
N LYS A 644 3.03 -28.15 -21.36
CA LYS A 644 2.94 -29.60 -21.53
C LYS A 644 4.29 -30.20 -21.93
N GLU A 645 4.98 -29.62 -22.90
CA GLU A 645 6.33 -30.07 -23.30
C GLU A 645 7.30 -30.03 -22.11
N GLY A 646 7.21 -28.99 -21.27
CA GLY A 646 7.96 -28.90 -20.02
C GLY A 646 7.64 -30.03 -19.05
N TYR A 647 6.36 -30.35 -18.86
CA TYR A 647 5.88 -31.42 -17.99
C TYR A 647 6.27 -32.81 -18.51
N ASP A 648 5.99 -33.11 -19.79
CA ASP A 648 6.27 -34.41 -20.40
C ASP A 648 7.77 -34.75 -20.35
N ARG A 649 8.66 -33.74 -20.50
CA ARG A 649 10.11 -33.94 -20.31
C ARG A 649 10.46 -34.47 -18.93
N GLN A 650 9.72 -34.07 -17.89
CA GLN A 650 10.00 -34.47 -16.50
C GLN A 650 9.36 -35.81 -16.14
N VAL A 651 8.17 -36.12 -16.66
CA VAL A 651 7.35 -37.26 -16.21
C VAL A 651 7.20 -38.41 -17.22
N ILE A 652 7.48 -38.17 -18.50
CA ILE A 652 7.39 -39.15 -19.59
C ILE A 652 8.78 -39.43 -20.16
N TYR A 653 9.47 -38.39 -20.63
CA TYR A 653 10.69 -38.52 -21.43
C TYR A 653 12.00 -38.46 -20.64
N HIS A 654 11.94 -38.24 -19.32
CA HIS A 654 13.15 -38.22 -18.49
C HIS A 654 13.95 -39.53 -18.67
N GLN A 655 15.28 -39.50 -18.66
CA GLN A 655 16.05 -40.72 -18.98
C GLN A 655 16.10 -41.70 -17.79
N ASN A 656 16.07 -41.18 -16.56
CA ASN A 656 16.11 -41.97 -15.33
C ASN A 656 14.70 -42.27 -14.80
N ALA A 657 14.35 -43.54 -14.64
CA ALA A 657 13.05 -44.00 -14.15
C ALA A 657 12.76 -43.65 -12.68
N GLY A 658 13.77 -43.64 -11.82
CA GLY A 658 13.62 -43.22 -10.42
C GLY A 658 13.30 -41.72 -10.30
N GLU A 659 13.98 -40.90 -11.09
CA GLU A 659 13.66 -39.46 -11.15
C GLU A 659 12.29 -39.20 -11.81
N LYS A 660 11.82 -40.02 -12.76
CA LYS A 660 10.43 -39.91 -13.26
C LYS A 660 9.41 -40.08 -12.14
N ALA A 661 9.56 -41.13 -11.35
CA ALA A 661 8.65 -41.44 -10.26
C ALA A 661 8.66 -40.33 -9.21
N LYS A 662 9.85 -39.84 -8.85
CA LYS A 662 10.03 -38.69 -7.96
C LYS A 662 9.40 -37.41 -8.52
N ASN A 663 9.67 -37.09 -9.79
CA ASN A 663 9.13 -35.91 -10.46
C ASN A 663 7.60 -35.90 -10.42
N ARG A 664 6.97 -37.05 -10.67
CA ARG A 664 5.50 -37.17 -10.58
C ARG A 664 4.96 -36.85 -9.19
N MET A 665 5.67 -37.25 -8.14
CA MET A 665 5.25 -36.99 -6.75
C MET A 665 5.48 -35.53 -6.31
N ILE A 666 6.47 -34.82 -6.86
CA ILE A 666 6.78 -33.44 -6.45
C ILE A 666 6.03 -32.38 -7.26
N LEU A 667 5.57 -32.72 -8.47
CA LEU A 667 4.87 -31.78 -9.35
C LEU A 667 3.39 -31.64 -8.97
N HIS A 668 2.82 -32.65 -8.32
CA HIS A 668 1.42 -32.71 -7.94
C HIS A 668 1.24 -32.55 -6.44
N LEU A 669 0.13 -31.94 -6.03
CA LEU A 669 -0.24 -31.83 -4.62
C LEU A 669 -0.45 -33.21 -4.00
N GLU A 670 -1.10 -34.11 -4.74
CA GLU A 670 -1.35 -35.49 -4.32
C GLU A 670 -1.28 -36.47 -5.50
N GLY A 671 -0.89 -37.72 -5.22
CA GLY A 671 -0.78 -38.77 -6.22
C GLY A 671 0.42 -38.58 -7.17
N ASP A 672 0.33 -39.15 -8.37
CA ASP A 672 1.41 -39.15 -9.36
C ASP A 672 1.03 -38.42 -10.67
N GLY A 673 -0.14 -37.77 -10.67
CA GLY A 673 -0.71 -37.05 -11.79
C GLY A 673 -1.47 -37.91 -12.79
N MET A 674 -1.35 -39.25 -12.76
CA MET A 674 -2.07 -40.13 -13.70
C MET A 674 -3.56 -40.24 -13.38
N GLN A 675 -3.95 -39.96 -12.14
CA GLN A 675 -5.35 -39.96 -11.70
C GLN A 675 -6.19 -38.82 -12.30
N HIS A 676 -5.56 -37.75 -12.78
CA HIS A 676 -6.27 -36.58 -13.31
C HIS A 676 -6.51 -36.72 -14.82
N PRO A 677 -7.68 -36.29 -15.33
CA PRO A 677 -7.95 -36.25 -16.77
C PRO A 677 -6.90 -35.45 -17.55
N ASP A 678 -6.72 -35.81 -18.81
CA ASP A 678 -5.83 -35.03 -19.68
C ASP A 678 -6.51 -33.73 -20.13
N LEU A 679 -5.70 -32.68 -20.29
CA LEU A 679 -6.20 -31.37 -20.68
C LEU A 679 -6.49 -31.30 -22.19
N TYR A 680 -5.72 -32.06 -22.97
CA TYR A 680 -5.97 -32.25 -24.39
C TYR A 680 -6.84 -33.48 -24.63
N ILE A 681 -7.59 -33.42 -25.72
CA ILE A 681 -8.37 -34.55 -26.20
C ILE A 681 -7.41 -35.59 -26.75
N LYS A 682 -7.42 -36.79 -26.16
CA LYS A 682 -6.67 -37.92 -26.69
C LYS A 682 -7.17 -38.23 -28.09
N THR A 683 -6.26 -38.27 -29.06
CA THR A 683 -6.54 -38.85 -30.37
C THR A 683 -6.48 -40.36 -30.21
N ILE A 684 -7.62 -40.95 -29.90
CA ILE A 684 -7.70 -42.39 -29.66
C ILE A 684 -7.70 -43.09 -31.02
N THR A 685 -6.79 -44.03 -31.19
CA THR A 685 -6.69 -44.78 -32.44
C THR A 685 -7.34 -46.15 -32.27
N ARG A 686 -8.07 -46.63 -33.28
CA ARG A 686 -8.66 -47.98 -33.31
C ARG A 686 -7.64 -49.10 -33.03
N ASN A 687 -6.34 -48.82 -33.22
CA ASN A 687 -5.24 -49.72 -32.89
C ASN A 687 -5.16 -50.04 -31.39
N GLU A 688 -5.49 -49.10 -30.51
CA GLU A 688 -5.43 -49.27 -29.04
C GLU A 688 -6.47 -50.29 -28.54
N TYR A 689 -7.57 -50.48 -29.28
CA TYR A 689 -8.64 -51.44 -28.94
C TYR A 689 -8.48 -52.81 -29.61
N THR A 690 -7.57 -52.92 -30.58
CA THR A 690 -7.34 -54.19 -31.29
C THR A 690 -6.94 -55.34 -30.35
N PRO A 691 -6.13 -55.13 -29.28
CA PRO A 691 -5.85 -56.18 -28.28
C PRO A 691 -7.10 -56.67 -27.54
N TYR A 692 -8.01 -55.76 -27.19
CA TYR A 692 -9.25 -56.10 -26.50
C TYR A 692 -10.22 -56.83 -27.42
N MET A 693 -10.29 -56.43 -28.70
CA MET A 693 -11.06 -57.15 -29.71
C MET A 693 -10.56 -58.60 -29.88
N LEU A 694 -9.25 -58.83 -29.96
CA LEU A 694 -8.68 -60.17 -30.03
C LEU A 694 -8.98 -61.00 -28.78
N THR A 695 -8.94 -60.37 -27.60
CA THR A 695 -9.28 -61.03 -26.33
C THR A 695 -10.76 -61.39 -26.28
N ALA A 696 -11.64 -60.51 -26.73
CA ALA A 696 -13.08 -60.74 -26.81
C ALA A 696 -13.45 -61.86 -27.79
N ILE A 697 -12.76 -61.97 -28.93
CA ILE A 697 -12.91 -63.10 -29.87
C ILE A 697 -12.52 -64.42 -29.17
N ALA A 698 -11.42 -64.44 -28.43
CA ALA A 698 -11.00 -65.62 -27.66
C ALA A 698 -11.99 -65.98 -26.52
N MET A 699 -12.72 -64.99 -26.00
CA MET A 699 -13.82 -65.15 -25.05
C MET A 699 -15.16 -65.54 -25.70
N GLU A 700 -15.20 -65.73 -27.02
CA GLU A 700 -16.40 -66.11 -27.79
C GLU A 700 -17.52 -65.05 -27.78
N LEU A 701 -17.17 -63.78 -27.57
CA LEU A 701 -18.11 -62.65 -27.69
C LEU A 701 -18.46 -62.32 -29.16
N PHE A 702 -17.64 -62.83 -30.09
CA PHE A 702 -17.89 -62.71 -31.52
C PHE A 702 -18.27 -64.07 -32.10
N THR A 703 -19.25 -64.08 -32.98
CA THR A 703 -19.71 -65.28 -33.69
C THR A 703 -19.84 -64.99 -35.18
N ASN A 704 -19.54 -65.98 -36.03
CA ASN A 704 -19.82 -65.88 -37.46
C ASN A 704 -21.32 -66.13 -37.70
N LEU A 705 -22.03 -65.08 -38.12
CA LEU A 705 -23.46 -65.14 -38.45
C LEU A 705 -23.66 -64.82 -39.93
N VAL A 706 -24.73 -65.37 -40.51
CA VAL A 706 -25.12 -65.11 -41.89
C VAL A 706 -26.05 -63.90 -41.90
N ASP A 707 -25.69 -62.85 -42.64
CA ASP A 707 -26.54 -61.67 -42.77
C ASP A 707 -27.79 -61.96 -43.64
N ALA A 708 -28.73 -61.02 -43.71
CA ALA A 708 -29.95 -61.15 -44.52
C ALA A 708 -29.69 -61.36 -46.03
N ARG A 709 -28.44 -61.19 -46.51
CA ARG A 709 -28.02 -61.37 -47.90
C ARG A 709 -27.32 -62.72 -48.13
N GLY A 710 -27.19 -63.57 -47.10
CA GLY A 710 -26.54 -64.87 -47.20
C GLY A 710 -25.01 -64.83 -47.03
N VAL A 711 -24.43 -63.71 -46.58
CA VAL A 711 -22.98 -63.56 -46.40
C VAL A 711 -22.61 -63.83 -44.95
N SER A 712 -21.68 -64.75 -44.71
CA SER A 712 -21.12 -65.00 -43.38
C SER A 712 -20.20 -63.84 -42.97
N GLN A 713 -20.51 -63.21 -41.85
CA GLN A 713 -19.79 -62.08 -41.28
C GLN A 713 -19.53 -62.30 -39.80
N LEU A 714 -18.43 -61.73 -39.30
CA LEU A 714 -18.15 -61.65 -37.89
C LEU A 714 -19.14 -60.67 -37.25
N ALA A 715 -19.91 -61.16 -36.28
CA ALA A 715 -20.90 -60.36 -35.56
C ALA A 715 -20.57 -60.34 -34.06
N LEU A 716 -20.71 -59.16 -33.46
CA LEU A 716 -20.64 -58.99 -32.01
C LEU A 716 -22.01 -59.30 -31.42
N VAL A 717 -22.06 -60.28 -30.52
CA VAL A 717 -23.28 -60.73 -29.86
C VAL A 717 -23.25 -60.27 -28.40
N ARG A 718 -24.32 -59.64 -27.93
CA ARG A 718 -24.44 -59.12 -26.56
C ARG A 718 -25.71 -59.64 -25.91
N LYS A 719 -25.73 -59.58 -24.58
CA LYS A 719 -26.93 -59.83 -23.78
C LYS A 719 -27.32 -58.60 -23.00
N ASP A 720 -28.61 -58.42 -22.75
CA ASP A 720 -29.11 -57.38 -21.86
C ASP A 720 -28.93 -57.76 -20.36
N GLU A 721 -29.36 -56.86 -19.47
CA GLU A 721 -29.23 -57.03 -18.00
C GLU A 721 -29.99 -58.26 -17.46
N ASP A 722 -31.02 -58.71 -18.16
CA ASP A 722 -31.84 -59.87 -17.81
C ASP A 722 -31.36 -61.17 -18.50
N GLY A 723 -30.36 -61.07 -19.37
CA GLY A 723 -29.68 -62.20 -20.02
C GLY A 723 -30.25 -62.61 -21.37
N PHE A 724 -31.11 -61.80 -22.00
CA PHE A 724 -31.63 -62.02 -23.35
C PHE A 724 -30.66 -61.53 -24.42
N ASP A 725 -30.63 -62.21 -25.57
CA ASP A 725 -29.77 -61.84 -26.69
C ASP A 725 -30.24 -60.53 -27.35
N LEU A 726 -29.30 -59.61 -27.57
CA LEU A 726 -29.49 -58.38 -28.35
C LEU A 726 -29.24 -58.64 -29.84
N ASP A 727 -29.79 -57.76 -30.68
CA ASP A 727 -29.56 -57.84 -32.13
C ASP A 727 -28.06 -57.83 -32.46
N PRO A 728 -27.57 -58.79 -33.27
CA PRO A 728 -26.15 -58.93 -33.55
C PRO A 728 -25.64 -57.77 -34.41
N VAL A 729 -24.51 -57.19 -34.00
CA VAL A 729 -23.85 -56.13 -34.77
C VAL A 729 -22.90 -56.78 -35.77
N PHE A 730 -23.23 -56.73 -37.06
CA PHE A 730 -22.40 -57.28 -38.14
C PHE A 730 -21.24 -56.35 -38.48
N LEU A 731 -20.01 -56.88 -38.47
CA LEU A 731 -18.80 -56.06 -38.53
C LEU A 731 -17.91 -56.37 -39.76
N GLY A 732 -18.32 -57.29 -40.65
CA GLY A 732 -17.61 -57.61 -41.89
C GLY A 732 -17.05 -59.03 -41.92
N THR A 733 -16.33 -59.37 -42.99
CA THR A 733 -15.93 -60.76 -43.29
C THR A 733 -14.54 -61.14 -42.75
N ASP A 734 -13.76 -60.18 -42.27
CA ASP A 734 -12.44 -60.41 -41.68
C ASP A 734 -12.18 -59.49 -40.47
N LEU A 735 -11.10 -59.77 -39.72
CA LEU A 735 -10.77 -59.01 -38.51
C LEU A 735 -10.44 -57.54 -38.77
N HIS A 736 -9.90 -57.22 -39.95
CA HIS A 736 -9.56 -55.84 -40.30
C HIS A 736 -10.83 -55.02 -40.55
N GLN A 737 -11.79 -55.57 -41.32
CA GLN A 737 -13.10 -54.96 -41.49
C GLN A 737 -13.82 -54.83 -40.15
N ALA A 738 -13.74 -55.85 -39.29
CA ALA A 738 -14.39 -55.81 -37.98
C ALA A 738 -13.89 -54.65 -37.11
N LYS A 739 -12.58 -54.41 -37.13
CA LYS A 739 -11.95 -53.27 -36.45
C LYS A 739 -12.37 -51.93 -37.04
N GLU A 740 -12.48 -51.80 -38.35
CA GLU A 740 -12.82 -50.52 -39.01
C GLU A 740 -14.31 -50.19 -38.93
N ASN A 741 -15.19 -51.20 -38.90
CA ASN A 741 -16.64 -51.02 -38.89
C ASN A 741 -17.24 -50.82 -37.50
N MET A 742 -16.53 -51.17 -36.42
CA MET A 742 -17.02 -50.98 -35.06
C MET A 742 -17.06 -49.49 -34.68
N SER A 743 -18.07 -49.03 -33.92
CA SER A 743 -18.06 -47.65 -33.41
C SER A 743 -17.05 -47.51 -32.26
N MET A 744 -16.57 -46.29 -31.97
CA MET A 744 -15.68 -46.06 -30.81
C MET A 744 -16.38 -46.37 -29.48
N GLN A 745 -17.69 -46.09 -29.41
CA GLN A 745 -18.53 -46.44 -28.26
C GLN A 745 -18.58 -47.96 -28.04
N ASP A 746 -18.73 -48.74 -29.12
CA ASP A 746 -18.73 -50.20 -29.04
C ASP A 746 -17.35 -50.77 -28.67
N LEU A 747 -16.26 -50.15 -29.15
CA LEU A 747 -14.89 -50.54 -28.78
C LEU A 747 -14.60 -50.33 -27.29
N GLU A 748 -15.03 -49.21 -26.71
CA GLU A 748 -14.89 -48.94 -25.28
C GLU A 748 -15.80 -49.86 -24.44
N ALA A 749 -17.04 -50.10 -24.87
CA ALA A 749 -17.94 -51.04 -24.21
C ALA A 749 -17.35 -52.46 -24.20
N LEU A 750 -16.81 -52.91 -25.34
CA LEU A 750 -16.14 -54.20 -25.46
C LEU A 750 -14.93 -54.31 -24.54
N ARG A 751 -14.11 -53.24 -24.46
CA ARG A 751 -12.98 -53.20 -23.53
C ARG A 751 -13.43 -53.38 -22.09
N ARG A 752 -14.46 -52.64 -21.64
CA ARG A 752 -14.99 -52.73 -20.28
C ARG A 752 -15.52 -54.14 -19.98
N GLU A 753 -16.23 -54.74 -20.93
CA GLU A 753 -16.75 -56.10 -20.80
C GLU A 753 -15.63 -57.14 -20.68
N VAL A 754 -14.59 -57.04 -21.52
CA VAL A 754 -13.40 -57.89 -21.45
C VAL A 754 -12.71 -57.74 -20.09
N GLU A 755 -12.45 -56.51 -19.64
CA GLU A 755 -11.81 -56.25 -18.36
C GLU A 755 -12.65 -56.76 -17.17
N ALA A 756 -13.98 -56.65 -17.24
CA ALA A 756 -14.89 -57.19 -16.23
C ALA A 756 -14.84 -58.72 -16.19
N LYS A 757 -14.93 -59.40 -17.35
CA LYS A 757 -14.84 -60.86 -17.45
C LYS A 757 -13.49 -61.40 -17.00
N LEU A 758 -12.39 -60.70 -17.29
CA LEU A 758 -11.05 -61.06 -16.80
C LEU A 758 -10.95 -61.01 -15.26
N LYS A 759 -11.70 -60.12 -14.62
CA LYS A 759 -11.75 -59.95 -13.16
C LYS A 759 -12.76 -60.87 -12.47
N SER A 760 -13.69 -61.48 -13.20
CA SER A 760 -14.74 -62.36 -12.63
C SER A 760 -14.61 -63.82 -13.09
N GLU A 761 -14.78 -64.09 -14.38
CA GLU A 761 -14.94 -65.43 -14.96
C GLU A 761 -13.60 -66.13 -15.27
N PHE A 762 -12.56 -65.34 -15.54
CA PHE A 762 -11.23 -65.79 -15.97
C PHE A 762 -10.13 -65.51 -14.93
N LEU A 763 -10.45 -65.63 -13.63
CA LEU A 763 -9.47 -65.46 -12.54
C LEU A 763 -8.40 -66.58 -12.49
N GLN A 764 -8.76 -67.79 -12.95
CA GLN A 764 -7.86 -68.94 -12.89
C GLN A 764 -6.79 -68.89 -13.98
N ILE A 765 -5.54 -69.17 -13.60
CA ILE A 765 -4.38 -69.17 -14.51
C ILE A 765 -4.61 -70.11 -15.71
N ALA A 766 -5.20 -71.29 -15.49
CA ALA A 766 -5.47 -72.25 -16.55
C ALA A 766 -6.37 -71.68 -17.65
N LYS A 767 -7.47 -71.00 -17.28
CA LYS A 767 -8.38 -70.35 -18.24
C LYS A 767 -7.73 -69.19 -18.98
N ARG A 768 -6.80 -68.46 -18.34
CA ARG A 768 -6.04 -67.38 -18.99
C ARG A 768 -5.02 -67.95 -19.99
N GLU A 769 -4.41 -69.10 -19.71
CA GLU A 769 -3.55 -69.79 -20.69
C GLU A 769 -4.37 -70.33 -21.88
N GLU A 770 -5.60 -70.81 -21.67
CA GLU A 770 -6.51 -71.17 -22.78
C GLU A 770 -6.85 -69.95 -23.66
N LEU A 771 -7.17 -68.81 -23.07
CA LEU A 771 -7.39 -67.56 -23.82
C LEU A 771 -6.16 -67.15 -24.62
N LYS A 772 -4.97 -67.27 -24.03
CA LYS A 772 -3.71 -66.95 -24.71
C LYS A 772 -3.50 -67.84 -25.94
N ILE A 773 -3.78 -69.14 -25.85
CA ILE A 773 -3.71 -70.05 -27.00
C ILE A 773 -4.69 -69.60 -28.08
N LYS A 774 -5.96 -69.36 -27.73
CA LYS A 774 -6.99 -68.88 -28.66
C LYS A 774 -6.62 -67.55 -29.34
N ILE A 775 -6.02 -66.61 -28.62
CA ILE A 775 -5.53 -65.34 -29.19
C ILE A 775 -4.44 -65.59 -30.22
N ILE A 776 -3.47 -66.44 -29.91
CA ILE A 776 -2.37 -66.79 -30.83
C ILE A 776 -2.95 -67.46 -32.09
N ASP A 777 -3.84 -68.43 -31.93
CA ASP A 777 -4.47 -69.14 -33.03
C ASP A 777 -5.28 -68.18 -33.93
N THR A 778 -6.00 -67.22 -33.32
CA THR A 778 -6.76 -66.20 -34.06
C THR A 778 -5.85 -65.30 -34.91
N VAL A 779 -4.71 -64.87 -34.36
CA VAL A 779 -3.74 -64.03 -35.07
C VAL A 779 -3.05 -64.82 -36.20
N GLU A 780 -2.72 -66.09 -35.96
CA GLU A 780 -2.10 -66.95 -36.96
C GLU A 780 -3.08 -67.32 -38.08
N ALA A 781 -4.35 -67.60 -37.78
CA ALA A 781 -5.40 -67.80 -38.79
C ALA A 781 -5.62 -66.53 -39.63
N PHE A 782 -5.53 -65.35 -39.02
CA PHE A 782 -5.60 -64.08 -39.75
C PHE A 782 -4.39 -63.84 -40.66
N LYS A 783 -3.20 -64.34 -40.30
CA LYS A 783 -2.04 -64.36 -41.20
C LYS A 783 -2.33 -65.15 -42.47
N GLU A 784 -2.95 -66.32 -42.32
CA GLU A 784 -3.29 -67.21 -43.44
C GLU A 784 -4.33 -66.57 -44.38
N SER A 785 -5.35 -65.91 -43.82
CA SER A 785 -6.36 -65.18 -44.63
C SER A 785 -5.78 -63.98 -45.39
N ARG A 786 -4.60 -63.50 -44.99
CA ARG A 786 -3.82 -62.43 -45.65
C ARG A 786 -2.72 -62.98 -46.56
N GLY A 787 -2.79 -64.26 -46.96
CA GLY A 787 -1.83 -64.88 -47.89
C GLY A 787 -0.48 -65.25 -47.26
N GLY A 788 -0.39 -65.32 -45.92
CA GLY A 788 0.79 -65.81 -45.21
C GLY A 788 1.96 -64.82 -45.08
N SER A 789 1.78 -63.57 -45.52
CA SER A 789 2.86 -62.57 -45.55
C SER A 789 3.20 -62.04 -44.16
N LEU A 790 4.46 -62.23 -43.73
CA LEU A 790 4.98 -61.72 -42.46
C LEU A 790 5.23 -60.20 -42.46
N THR A 791 5.18 -59.55 -43.64
CA THR A 791 5.45 -58.12 -43.82
C THR A 791 4.21 -57.31 -44.22
N ASP A 792 3.03 -57.94 -44.30
CA ASP A 792 1.78 -57.20 -44.51
C ASP A 792 1.57 -56.21 -43.33
N PRO A 793 1.45 -54.89 -43.58
CA PRO A 793 1.32 -53.89 -42.52
C PRO A 793 0.11 -54.11 -41.59
N VAL A 794 -1.00 -54.64 -42.12
CA VAL A 794 -2.21 -54.96 -41.35
C VAL A 794 -1.95 -56.17 -40.47
N TYR A 795 -1.33 -57.24 -41.00
CA TYR A 795 -0.95 -58.39 -40.18
C TYR A 795 0.05 -58.00 -39.09
N VAL A 796 1.07 -57.18 -39.39
CA VAL A 796 2.03 -56.70 -38.40
C VAL A 796 1.34 -55.97 -37.25
N ALA A 797 0.38 -55.10 -37.55
CA ALA A 797 -0.42 -54.41 -36.54
C ALA A 797 -1.22 -55.37 -35.66
N PHE A 798 -1.88 -56.38 -36.25
CA PHE A 798 -2.64 -57.40 -35.51
C PHE A 798 -1.74 -58.35 -34.70
N ARG A 799 -0.55 -58.67 -35.19
CA ARG A 799 0.46 -59.46 -34.46
C ARG A 799 0.95 -58.72 -33.22
N ASP A 800 1.25 -57.44 -33.36
CA ASP A 800 1.72 -56.63 -32.24
C ASP A 800 0.59 -56.34 -31.24
N ALA A 801 -0.65 -56.17 -31.72
CA ALA A 801 -1.84 -56.14 -30.87
C ALA A 801 -2.09 -57.49 -30.15
N GLY A 802 -1.83 -58.63 -30.80
CA GLY A 802 -1.91 -59.95 -30.19
C GLY A 802 -0.93 -60.12 -29.03
N LYS A 803 0.31 -59.64 -29.18
CA LYS A 803 1.29 -59.61 -28.07
C LYS A 803 0.80 -58.77 -26.89
N GLN A 804 0.16 -57.62 -27.17
CA GLN A 804 -0.44 -56.78 -26.15
C GLN A 804 -1.64 -57.47 -25.48
N ALA A 805 -2.48 -58.18 -26.23
CA ALA A 805 -3.60 -58.95 -25.70
C ALA A 805 -3.11 -60.03 -24.72
N VAL A 806 -2.04 -60.75 -25.07
CA VAL A 806 -1.39 -61.70 -24.14
C VAL A 806 -0.82 -61.00 -22.89
N ALA A 807 -0.34 -59.77 -23.00
CA ALA A 807 0.11 -59.01 -21.84
C ALA A 807 -1.05 -58.58 -20.93
N ILE A 808 -2.21 -58.22 -21.49
CA ILE A 808 -3.43 -57.90 -20.72
C ILE A 808 -3.86 -59.08 -19.85
N LEU A 809 -3.74 -60.32 -20.35
CA LEU A 809 -4.06 -61.53 -19.58
C LEU A 809 -3.16 -61.76 -18.34
N LYS A 810 -2.02 -61.07 -18.23
CA LYS A 810 -1.09 -61.21 -17.09
C LYS A 810 -1.33 -60.19 -15.98
N GLN A 811 -2.18 -59.20 -16.23
CA GLN A 811 -2.62 -58.19 -15.26
C GLN A 811 -3.81 -58.71 -14.47
#